data_AF-A0A0G4LWB1-F1
#
_entry.id   AF-A0A0G4LWB1-F1
#
_cell.length_a   1.000
_cell.length_b   1.000
_cell.length_c   1.000
_cell.angle_alpha   90.00
_cell.angle_beta   90.00
_cell.angle_gamma   90.00
#
_symmetry.space_group_name_H-M   'P 1'
#
loop_
_entity.id
_entity.type
_entity.pdbx_description
1 polymer ?
#
loop_
_entity_poly.entity_id
_entity_poly.type
_entity_poly.pdbx_seq_one_letter_code
_entity_poly.pdbx_strand_id
1 'polypeptide(L)'
;MAPHLNTFIATHETALCLIPPRDQCNAIDGFRSANDKNHGKWPPHVNVLYPFVYRTCIQQTLAVILPIFQDARDILATPGIRLSLSSPGLFQHKQSATLFVHDEDPTRLERLASLRELVLNGLRWGNNKACHMHMTVAQCEEAPDSPKRRYLVEKLRLLPSVSWEARQLHLLIRDESTGCMKVHGHIGIASGILELERPSLSADFALSPIKAIQIEPRQSYRFSNSLQCWASHQAPMAPEVCIPEHLIVASYNVLAEFEWPPCSARYPLIVRNLLAKTAQADVVVLQEVADDFLTHLLSNQNIQQIYPFATHGLPDGLSTGPLPSLLNVVVLSRHSFRWGFLPFQRRHKGCSLLAFDHIGTHDEQGHALPVILAATHLSQGLTDGAVFAKCGELQRIINYLGSSHTRNVWILAGDLNVATSSYTLNIAVKTGSISRQTRASLDRIDTMLREAQFVDSWAVARMEVGESSDNLKMSRSLCDAFEGEQGATFDPQENSLAAATMGSGFNNRPQRYDRILLKDPGVLTVQGFNMFGFNKSPAGMEETQEPASHASDHWGVRCLLLKRRQTPGLDAAPTPQHMAVTVLPAQAPAGLSSTDSLQKCLHSRQCIPTDSQEDIRRDAFELIKSVVLDSHVSNGPDTLTGRFPVVLIPVGSYGLGVWTLDSDLDCFCIGACSAVTFFRLVRQRIAKSTSDVVRVLRKVKSKSGTMLILEVRGVRVDLQYCQAPHIAEAWPEIIRRQPTDPAFALKFEALLKLKPARDLFYLLYSIPDLVQFRMAYQLIKEWAKIRGIYGARFGYLGGIHISVLLVRICKMLSHSGNNMTATSVITTFFDHYATFNWQTQVAFDPFFHKQLRYDRSFREPLCIIGWHSPVLNTSSAASRPTVKTLERELQRARDRMLTHGMTWSKFLGGDDPCNDGFSVGAQDFLKTYKSYIKMDLHYWGSSLEDGCRLVGWLESRCVSILVDIGMQLPGLVARIWPQRFTESHTESFSTSRHYHGLYLIGLDWDEVNGEPISKLKLKLSHGTLQ
;
A
#
# COMPACT_ATOMS: atom_id res chain seq x y z
N MET A 1 71.79 30.62 -42.11
CA MET A 1 71.24 29.46 -41.37
C MET A 1 69.81 29.81 -40.99
N ALA A 2 68.83 29.05 -41.50
CA ALA A 2 67.40 29.26 -41.26
C ALA A 2 67.05 29.07 -39.78
N PRO A 3 66.17 29.89 -39.18
CA PRO A 3 65.68 29.62 -37.84
C PRO A 3 64.75 28.40 -37.87
N HIS A 4 64.92 27.54 -36.87
CA HIS A 4 64.29 26.24 -36.72
C HIS A 4 62.79 26.21 -37.06
N LEU A 5 62.39 25.17 -37.81
CA LEU A 5 60.99 24.78 -37.96
C LEU A 5 60.37 24.51 -36.58
N ASN A 6 59.58 25.43 -36.04
CA ASN A 6 58.67 25.14 -34.95
C ASN A 6 57.49 24.34 -35.50
N THR A 7 57.64 23.02 -35.62
CA THR A 7 56.50 22.11 -35.77
C THR A 7 55.73 22.08 -34.46
N PHE A 8 54.66 22.86 -34.35
CA PHE A 8 53.72 22.75 -33.24
C PHE A 8 53.07 21.35 -33.28
N ILE A 9 53.08 20.64 -32.15
CA ILE A 9 52.49 19.30 -32.03
C ILE A 9 51.13 19.42 -31.33
N ALA A 10 50.12 18.73 -31.87
CA ALA A 10 48.78 18.75 -31.31
C ALA A 10 48.70 17.98 -29.98
N THR A 11 48.12 18.57 -28.92
CA THR A 11 47.93 17.92 -27.60
C THR A 11 46.59 18.25 -26.96
N HIS A 12 46.12 17.35 -26.10
CA HIS A 12 44.83 17.44 -25.38
C HIS A 12 44.89 18.36 -24.15
N GLU A 13 46.01 19.03 -23.90
CA GLU A 13 46.17 19.99 -22.79
C GLU A 13 45.45 21.32 -23.02
N THR A 14 45.26 21.70 -24.27
CA THR A 14 44.62 22.98 -24.61
C THR A 14 43.59 22.81 -25.72
N ALA A 15 42.64 23.73 -25.77
CA ALA A 15 41.64 23.82 -26.83
C ALA A 15 41.39 25.27 -27.20
N LEU A 16 41.11 25.52 -28.48
CA LEU A 16 40.58 26.78 -28.97
C LEU A 16 39.11 26.57 -29.32
N CYS A 17 38.20 27.27 -28.63
CA CYS A 17 36.77 27.02 -28.74
C CYS A 17 35.93 28.29 -28.71
N LEU A 18 34.66 28.17 -29.09
CA LEU A 18 33.63 29.19 -28.90
C LEU A 18 32.78 28.81 -27.70
N ILE A 19 32.54 29.76 -26.80
CA ILE A 19 31.71 29.55 -25.61
C ILE A 19 30.44 30.42 -25.76
N PRO A 20 29.24 29.83 -25.69
CA PRO A 20 27.98 30.56 -25.71
C PRO A 20 27.73 31.37 -24.42
N PRO A 21 26.86 32.39 -24.45
CA PRO A 21 26.41 33.10 -23.26
C PRO A 21 25.76 32.18 -22.22
N ARG A 22 26.05 32.40 -20.93
CA ARG A 22 25.60 31.53 -19.83
C ARG A 22 24.07 31.50 -19.68
N ASP A 23 23.41 32.65 -19.86
CA ASP A 23 21.96 32.82 -19.75
C ASP A 23 21.17 31.97 -20.75
N GLN A 24 21.76 31.68 -21.91
CA GLN A 24 21.14 30.86 -22.96
C GLN A 24 21.41 29.36 -22.80
N CYS A 25 22.35 28.98 -21.93
CA CYS A 25 22.79 27.59 -21.80
C CYS A 25 22.11 26.81 -20.69
N ASN A 26 21.24 27.43 -19.88
CA ASN A 26 20.65 26.79 -18.70
C ASN A 26 19.97 25.45 -18.99
N ALA A 27 19.19 25.36 -20.08
CA ALA A 27 18.52 24.11 -20.48
C ALA A 27 19.53 23.06 -20.98
N ILE A 28 20.52 23.48 -21.77
CA ILE A 28 21.59 22.59 -22.25
C ILE A 28 22.43 22.08 -21.09
N ASP A 29 22.85 22.95 -20.17
CA ASP A 29 23.65 22.56 -19.01
C ASP A 29 22.87 21.66 -18.06
N GLY A 30 21.58 21.92 -17.85
CA GLY A 30 20.69 21.02 -17.11
C GLY A 30 20.62 19.63 -17.75
N PHE A 31 20.55 19.56 -19.08
CA PHE A 31 20.56 18.29 -19.80
C PHE A 31 21.94 17.60 -19.75
N ARG A 32 23.02 18.36 -19.83
CA ARG A 32 24.41 17.87 -19.73
C ARG A 32 24.73 17.34 -18.34
N SER A 33 24.28 18.00 -17.28
CA SER A 33 24.51 17.52 -15.91
C SER A 33 23.96 16.11 -15.71
N ALA A 34 22.78 15.85 -16.31
CA ALA A 34 22.17 14.55 -16.34
C ALA A 34 22.91 13.59 -17.28
N ASN A 35 23.26 13.96 -18.51
CA ASN A 35 23.58 12.98 -19.57
C ASN A 35 25.04 13.01 -20.11
N ASP A 36 25.87 13.97 -19.73
CA ASP A 36 27.27 14.09 -20.14
C ASP A 36 28.23 13.70 -19.01
N LYS A 37 29.11 12.70 -19.21
CA LYS A 37 30.10 12.28 -18.20
C LYS A 37 31.20 13.32 -17.99
N ASN A 38 31.36 14.24 -18.93
CA ASN A 38 32.35 15.32 -18.87
C ASN A 38 31.74 16.66 -18.44
N HIS A 39 30.46 16.68 -18.06
CA HIS A 39 29.85 17.85 -17.44
C HIS A 39 30.65 18.27 -16.19
N GLY A 40 30.91 19.57 -16.04
CA GLY A 40 31.76 20.13 -14.98
C GLY A 40 33.26 20.08 -15.27
N LYS A 41 33.75 19.18 -16.15
CA LYS A 41 35.14 19.20 -16.64
C LYS A 41 35.33 20.15 -17.81
N TRP A 42 34.29 20.37 -18.59
CA TRP A 42 34.28 21.28 -19.73
C TRP A 42 33.07 22.23 -19.63
N PRO A 43 33.22 23.54 -19.87
CA PRO A 43 32.08 24.43 -20.06
C PRO A 43 31.29 24.03 -21.34
N PRO A 44 30.06 24.53 -21.55
CA PRO A 44 29.44 24.56 -22.89
C PRO A 44 30.40 25.19 -23.89
N HIS A 45 30.73 24.45 -24.94
CA HIS A 45 31.68 24.93 -25.93
C HIS A 45 31.48 24.25 -27.28
N VAL A 46 31.93 24.94 -28.33
CA VAL A 46 32.10 24.41 -29.68
C VAL A 46 33.58 24.46 -30.01
N ASN A 47 34.20 23.29 -30.22
CA ASN A 47 35.63 23.22 -30.51
C ASN A 47 35.93 23.72 -31.93
N VAL A 48 36.80 24.73 -32.03
CA VAL A 48 37.36 25.20 -33.30
C VAL A 48 38.64 24.45 -33.59
N LEU A 49 39.52 24.29 -32.59
CA LEU A 49 40.70 23.42 -32.63
C LEU A 49 40.84 22.65 -31.31
N TYR A 50 40.68 21.34 -31.40
CA TYR A 50 41.00 20.39 -30.34
C TYR A 50 41.38 19.05 -30.98
N PRO A 51 42.53 18.45 -30.63
CA PRO A 51 43.57 18.95 -29.73
C PRO A 51 44.26 20.22 -30.28
N PHE A 52 44.81 21.09 -29.41
CA PHE A 52 45.50 22.34 -29.80
C PHE A 52 46.99 22.28 -29.49
N VAL A 53 47.62 23.16 -28.70
CA VAL A 53 49.09 23.16 -28.47
C VAL A 53 49.47 22.85 -27.03
N TYR A 54 50.75 22.50 -26.77
CA TYR A 54 51.24 22.32 -25.39
C TYR A 54 51.14 23.62 -24.61
N ARG A 55 50.87 23.51 -23.29
CA ARG A 55 50.79 24.67 -22.40
C ARG A 55 52.04 25.55 -22.45
N THR A 56 53.21 24.94 -22.66
CA THR A 56 54.51 25.62 -22.76
C THR A 56 54.68 26.39 -24.08
N CYS A 57 53.95 26.01 -25.13
CA CYS A 57 54.05 26.63 -26.46
C CYS A 57 53.03 27.73 -26.70
N ILE A 58 52.05 27.93 -25.79
CA ILE A 58 50.93 28.87 -25.97
C ILE A 58 51.40 30.27 -26.37
N GLN A 59 52.40 30.85 -25.69
CA GLN A 59 52.87 32.20 -25.99
C GLN A 59 53.47 32.30 -27.41
N GLN A 60 54.22 31.29 -27.83
CA GLN A 60 54.81 31.22 -29.17
C GLN A 60 53.73 31.02 -30.24
N THR A 61 52.73 30.19 -29.95
CA THR A 61 51.58 29.95 -30.82
C THR A 61 50.71 31.21 -30.97
N LEU A 62 50.44 31.93 -29.89
CA LEU A 62 49.70 33.19 -29.91
C LEU A 62 50.46 34.28 -30.68
N ALA A 63 51.79 34.34 -30.58
CA ALA A 63 52.60 35.27 -31.37
C ALA A 63 52.49 35.05 -32.88
N VAL A 64 52.14 33.83 -33.33
CA VAL A 64 51.89 33.52 -34.74
C VAL A 64 50.43 33.79 -35.13
N ILE A 65 49.48 33.44 -34.26
CA ILE A 65 48.05 33.51 -34.56
C ILE A 65 47.50 34.94 -34.48
N LEU A 66 47.94 35.76 -33.52
CA LEU A 66 47.38 37.10 -33.31
C LEU A 66 47.59 38.04 -34.51
N PRO A 67 48.77 38.12 -35.15
CA PRO A 67 48.96 38.93 -36.36
C PRO A 67 48.04 38.49 -37.51
N ILE A 68 47.80 37.18 -37.66
CA ILE A 68 46.93 36.65 -38.72
C ILE A 68 45.49 37.14 -38.56
N PHE A 69 44.98 37.22 -37.32
CA PHE A 69 43.68 37.82 -37.04
C PHE A 69 43.63 39.33 -37.27
N GLN A 70 44.76 40.02 -37.12
CA GLN A 70 44.88 41.46 -37.39
C GLN A 70 44.95 41.75 -38.90
N ASP A 71 45.64 40.90 -39.66
CA ASP A 71 45.78 41.01 -41.13
C ASP A 71 44.51 40.54 -41.85
N ALA A 72 43.79 39.56 -41.29
CA ALA A 72 42.53 39.05 -41.84
C ALA A 72 41.31 39.91 -41.49
N ARG A 73 41.48 41.10 -40.87
CA ARG A 73 40.38 42.00 -40.49
C ARG A 73 39.47 42.36 -41.66
N ASP A 74 40.05 42.64 -42.82
CA ASP A 74 39.31 42.99 -44.04
C ASP A 74 38.65 41.79 -44.72
N ILE A 75 39.19 40.58 -44.50
CA ILE A 75 38.67 39.31 -45.06
C ILE A 75 37.50 38.78 -44.22
N LEU A 76 37.54 38.95 -42.90
CA LEU A 76 36.49 38.50 -41.98
C LEU A 76 35.29 39.46 -41.90
N ALA A 77 35.45 40.73 -42.32
CA ALA A 77 34.47 41.77 -42.66
C ALA A 77 33.16 41.88 -41.84
N THR A 78 33.12 41.32 -40.63
CA THR A 78 31.94 41.27 -39.77
C THR A 78 32.36 41.24 -38.30
N PRO A 79 31.56 41.83 -37.39
CA PRO A 79 31.90 41.93 -35.96
C PRO A 79 31.96 40.58 -35.22
N GLY A 80 31.40 39.51 -35.79
CA GLY A 80 31.40 38.16 -35.26
C GLY A 80 30.73 37.15 -36.19
N ILE A 81 30.77 35.87 -35.80
CA ILE A 81 30.10 34.77 -36.48
C ILE A 81 28.81 34.46 -35.72
N ARG A 82 27.65 34.71 -36.33
CA ARG A 82 26.37 34.26 -35.75
C ARG A 82 26.34 32.74 -35.76
N LEU A 83 25.98 32.12 -34.65
CA LEU A 83 25.76 30.68 -34.53
C LEU A 83 24.37 30.43 -33.96
N SER A 84 23.74 29.34 -34.40
CA SER A 84 22.48 28.83 -33.89
C SER A 84 22.59 27.32 -33.74
N LEU A 85 22.83 26.85 -32.51
CA LEU A 85 22.87 25.42 -32.19
C LEU A 85 21.45 24.93 -31.93
N SER A 86 20.83 24.36 -32.98
CA SER A 86 19.46 23.85 -32.93
C SER A 86 19.31 22.42 -33.43
N SER A 87 20.26 21.94 -34.23
CA SER A 87 20.11 20.66 -34.92
C SER A 87 20.85 19.55 -34.15
N PRO A 88 20.16 18.44 -33.81
CA PRO A 88 20.78 17.33 -33.11
C PRO A 88 21.66 16.50 -34.05
N GLY A 89 22.79 16.05 -33.53
CA GLY A 89 23.70 15.16 -34.24
C GLY A 89 24.23 14.05 -33.33
N LEU A 90 24.85 13.06 -33.97
CA LEU A 90 25.26 11.82 -33.31
C LEU A 90 26.56 11.29 -33.91
N PHE A 91 27.58 11.12 -33.08
CA PHE A 91 28.78 10.37 -33.45
C PHE A 91 28.70 8.94 -32.91
N GLN A 92 28.80 7.96 -33.81
CA GLN A 92 28.88 6.55 -33.44
C GLN A 92 30.32 6.16 -33.08
N HIS A 93 30.49 5.55 -31.89
CA HIS A 93 31.72 4.88 -31.47
C HIS A 93 31.49 3.36 -31.38
N LYS A 94 32.54 2.57 -31.11
CA LYS A 94 32.42 1.09 -31.07
C LYS A 94 31.41 0.57 -30.05
N GLN A 95 31.30 1.21 -28.88
CA GLN A 95 30.42 0.78 -27.77
C GLN A 95 29.64 1.95 -27.15
N SER A 96 29.66 3.11 -27.79
CA SER A 96 28.99 4.30 -27.26
C SER A 96 28.64 5.26 -28.39
N ALA A 97 27.90 6.30 -28.05
CA ALA A 97 27.56 7.39 -28.93
C ALA A 97 27.71 8.72 -28.21
N THR A 98 28.21 9.72 -28.92
CA THR A 98 28.23 11.11 -28.44
C THR A 98 27.12 11.86 -29.15
N LEU A 99 26.18 12.40 -28.37
CA LEU A 99 25.10 13.23 -28.85
C LEU A 99 25.50 14.69 -28.71
N PHE A 100 25.22 15.47 -29.74
CA PHE A 100 25.63 16.86 -29.81
C PHE A 100 24.57 17.71 -30.48
N VAL A 101 24.68 19.02 -30.30
CA VAL A 101 23.93 20.01 -31.08
C VAL A 101 24.90 20.79 -31.96
N HIS A 102 24.46 21.14 -33.17
CA HIS A 102 25.25 21.89 -34.13
C HIS A 102 24.38 22.90 -34.88
N ASP A 103 25.05 23.79 -35.62
CA ASP A 103 24.42 24.67 -36.59
C ASP A 103 24.25 23.91 -37.92
N GLU A 104 23.11 24.03 -38.58
CA GLU A 104 22.80 23.35 -39.85
C GLU A 104 22.86 24.30 -41.06
N ASP A 105 23.03 25.61 -40.83
CA ASP A 105 23.14 26.56 -41.92
C ASP A 105 24.50 26.45 -42.63
N PRO A 106 24.53 26.09 -43.93
CA PRO A 106 25.77 25.86 -44.65
C PRO A 106 26.64 27.11 -44.73
N THR A 107 26.04 28.31 -44.84
CA THR A 107 26.80 29.56 -44.95
C THR A 107 27.52 29.90 -43.64
N ARG A 108 26.90 29.62 -42.49
CA ARG A 108 27.51 29.86 -41.17
C ARG A 108 28.59 28.82 -40.87
N LEU A 109 28.37 27.58 -41.28
CA LEU A 109 29.36 26.51 -41.18
C LEU A 109 30.59 26.76 -42.06
N GLU A 110 30.41 27.25 -43.29
CA GLU A 110 31.52 27.64 -44.18
C GLU A 110 32.38 28.74 -43.55
N ARG A 111 31.74 29.77 -42.97
CA ARG A 111 32.47 30.85 -42.28
C ARG A 111 33.28 30.34 -41.08
N LEU A 112 32.72 29.41 -40.31
CA LEU A 112 33.45 28.74 -39.23
C LEU A 112 34.62 27.89 -39.76
N ALA A 113 34.42 27.18 -40.87
CA ALA A 113 35.46 26.40 -41.52
C ALA A 113 36.60 27.31 -42.00
N SER A 114 36.30 28.45 -42.64
CA SER A 114 37.29 29.45 -43.06
C SER A 114 38.06 30.02 -41.87
N LEU A 115 37.39 30.28 -40.73
CA LEU A 115 38.04 30.70 -39.49
C LEU A 115 39.06 29.65 -39.00
N ARG A 116 38.67 28.37 -39.03
CA ARG A 116 39.56 27.27 -38.65
C ARG A 116 40.74 27.13 -39.62
N GLU A 117 40.49 27.21 -40.92
CA GLU A 117 41.53 27.15 -41.96
C GLU A 117 42.54 28.28 -41.82
N LEU A 118 42.08 29.50 -41.51
CA LEU A 118 42.95 30.65 -41.23
C LEU A 118 43.98 30.32 -40.13
N VAL A 119 43.51 29.74 -39.02
CA VAL A 119 44.37 29.37 -37.90
C VAL A 119 45.29 28.19 -38.25
N LEU A 120 44.78 27.17 -38.95
CA LEU A 120 45.57 26.01 -39.38
C LEU A 120 46.69 26.40 -40.35
N ASN A 121 46.40 27.28 -41.32
CA ASN A 121 47.37 27.81 -42.27
C ASN A 121 48.45 28.63 -41.55
N GLY A 122 48.04 29.42 -40.56
CA GLY A 122 48.96 30.15 -39.69
C GLY A 122 49.96 29.27 -38.95
N LEU A 123 49.48 28.14 -38.43
CA LEU A 123 50.30 27.14 -37.74
C LEU A 123 51.03 26.18 -38.67
N ARG A 124 50.80 26.29 -39.99
CA ARG A 124 51.30 25.37 -41.02
C ARG A 124 50.93 23.90 -40.75
N TRP A 125 49.75 23.68 -40.18
CA TRP A 125 49.23 22.34 -39.88
C TRP A 125 48.49 21.76 -41.08
N GLY A 126 49.05 20.72 -41.71
CA GLY A 126 48.49 20.09 -42.92
C GLY A 126 47.32 19.13 -42.68
N ASN A 127 46.34 19.45 -41.83
CA ASN A 127 45.28 18.52 -41.46
C ASN A 127 43.94 18.83 -42.15
N ASN A 128 43.68 18.12 -43.25
CA ASN A 128 42.48 18.20 -44.10
C ASN A 128 41.29 17.34 -43.59
N LYS A 129 41.24 17.02 -42.29
CA LYS A 129 40.11 16.28 -41.71
C LYS A 129 38.92 17.22 -41.51
N ALA A 130 37.81 16.93 -42.21
CA ALA A 130 36.54 17.58 -42.01
C ALA A 130 36.19 17.61 -40.50
N CYS A 131 36.09 18.81 -39.94
CA CYS A 131 35.75 18.99 -38.53
C CYS A 131 34.28 19.38 -38.43
N HIS A 132 33.47 18.48 -37.88
CA HIS A 132 32.10 18.79 -37.51
C HIS A 132 32.14 19.63 -36.23
N MET A 133 31.94 20.93 -36.35
CA MET A 133 31.86 21.82 -35.19
C MET A 133 30.54 21.60 -34.48
N HIS A 134 30.63 21.20 -33.21
CA HIS A 134 29.47 20.78 -32.43
C HIS A 134 29.69 21.08 -30.95
N MET A 135 28.59 21.09 -30.21
CA MET A 135 28.59 21.08 -28.75
C MET A 135 28.11 19.73 -28.25
N THR A 136 28.97 19.00 -27.55
CA THR A 136 28.57 17.73 -26.93
C THR A 136 27.57 18.00 -25.79
N VAL A 137 26.43 17.31 -25.82
CA VAL A 137 25.38 17.46 -24.82
C VAL A 137 25.08 16.18 -24.04
N ALA A 138 25.36 15.01 -24.61
CA ALA A 138 25.18 13.73 -23.91
C ALA A 138 26.08 12.62 -24.47
N GLN A 139 26.25 11.57 -23.68
CA GLN A 139 26.92 10.34 -24.08
C GLN A 139 26.06 9.12 -23.72
N CYS A 140 25.89 8.19 -24.66
CA CYS A 140 25.07 6.99 -24.49
C CYS A 140 25.93 5.74 -24.74
N GLU A 141 25.93 4.78 -23.82
CA GLU A 141 26.73 3.53 -23.92
C GLU A 141 25.91 2.33 -24.43
N GLU A 142 24.74 2.59 -25.02
CA GLU A 142 23.86 1.54 -25.54
C GLU A 142 24.04 1.32 -27.05
N ALA A 143 23.57 0.16 -27.51
CA ALA A 143 23.63 -0.24 -28.91
C ALA A 143 22.98 0.79 -29.85
N PRO A 144 23.38 0.84 -31.13
CA PRO A 144 22.85 1.79 -32.12
C PRO A 144 21.32 1.83 -32.21
N ASP A 145 20.68 0.67 -32.10
CA ASP A 145 19.21 0.53 -32.20
C ASP A 145 18.48 0.50 -30.86
N SER A 146 19.16 0.81 -29.76
CA SER A 146 18.50 0.86 -28.45
C SER A 146 17.40 1.95 -28.42
N PRO A 147 16.20 1.62 -27.89
CA PRO A 147 15.12 2.60 -27.75
C PRO A 147 15.55 3.84 -26.96
N LYS A 148 16.35 3.65 -25.90
CA LYS A 148 16.90 4.73 -25.08
C LYS A 148 17.76 5.71 -25.88
N ARG A 149 18.58 5.22 -26.81
CA ARG A 149 19.41 6.10 -27.64
C ARG A 149 18.55 6.94 -28.57
N ARG A 150 17.54 6.34 -29.21
CA ARG A 150 16.58 7.09 -30.04
C ARG A 150 15.87 8.15 -29.21
N TYR A 151 15.39 7.77 -28.03
CA TYR A 151 14.73 8.68 -27.10
C TYR A 151 15.64 9.86 -26.65
N LEU A 152 16.92 9.62 -26.37
CA LEU A 152 17.86 10.71 -26.07
C LEU A 152 18.02 11.66 -27.26
N VAL A 153 18.09 11.16 -28.49
CA VAL A 153 18.14 12.00 -29.71
C VAL A 153 16.87 12.84 -29.86
N GLU A 154 15.69 12.28 -29.56
CA GLU A 154 14.44 13.04 -29.57
C GLU A 154 14.40 14.12 -28.48
N LYS A 155 14.89 13.83 -27.26
CA LYS A 155 15.05 14.85 -26.22
C LYS A 155 15.97 16.00 -26.66
N LEU A 156 17.02 15.73 -27.45
CA LEU A 156 17.87 16.79 -27.98
C LEU A 156 17.09 17.74 -28.91
N ARG A 157 16.07 17.26 -29.64
CA ARG A 157 15.22 18.11 -30.49
C ARG A 157 14.35 19.07 -29.69
N LEU A 158 14.07 18.73 -28.44
CA LEU A 158 13.30 19.57 -27.52
C LEU A 158 14.17 20.65 -26.84
N LEU A 159 15.51 20.61 -27.01
CA LEU A 159 16.37 21.64 -26.44
C LEU A 159 16.12 22.99 -27.14
N PRO A 160 16.03 24.10 -26.39
CA PRO A 160 15.91 25.42 -26.99
C PRO A 160 17.17 25.74 -27.81
N SER A 161 16.99 26.42 -28.94
CA SER A 161 18.11 26.86 -29.77
C SER A 161 19.00 27.82 -29.00
N VAL A 162 20.31 27.56 -29.01
CA VAL A 162 21.32 28.48 -28.45
C VAL A 162 21.90 29.29 -29.58
N SER A 163 21.49 30.56 -29.64
CA SER A 163 21.83 31.47 -30.73
C SER A 163 22.56 32.71 -30.22
N TRP A 164 23.83 32.88 -30.63
CA TRP A 164 24.62 34.04 -30.24
C TRP A 164 25.54 34.52 -31.36
N GLU A 165 26.03 35.75 -31.21
CA GLU A 165 27.07 36.30 -32.07
C GLU A 165 28.43 36.00 -31.44
N ALA A 166 29.16 35.04 -32.00
CA ALA A 166 30.49 34.68 -31.55
C ALA A 166 31.50 35.74 -31.99
N ARG A 167 31.90 36.62 -31.05
CA ARG A 167 32.90 37.68 -31.29
C ARG A 167 34.30 37.32 -30.82
N GLN A 168 34.44 36.25 -30.03
CA GLN A 168 35.67 35.89 -29.34
C GLN A 168 35.93 34.38 -29.37
N LEU A 169 37.18 33.99 -29.62
CA LEU A 169 37.69 32.63 -29.46
C LEU A 169 38.31 32.48 -28.07
N HIS A 170 37.92 31.45 -27.33
CA HIS A 170 38.41 31.19 -25.98
C HIS A 170 39.52 30.15 -26.02
N LEU A 171 40.62 30.44 -25.31
CA LEU A 171 41.69 29.50 -25.06
C LEU A 171 41.41 28.77 -23.73
N LEU A 172 41.14 27.48 -23.82
CA LEU A 172 41.00 26.61 -22.67
C LEU A 172 42.32 25.89 -22.38
N ILE A 173 42.70 25.84 -21.10
CA ILE A 173 43.85 25.07 -20.59
C ILE A 173 43.37 24.07 -19.55
N ARG A 174 43.87 22.83 -19.66
CA ARG A 174 43.60 21.78 -18.70
C ARG A 174 44.36 22.02 -17.39
N ASP A 175 43.62 22.09 -16.29
CA ASP A 175 44.15 22.11 -14.94
C ASP A 175 44.65 20.70 -14.56
N GLU A 176 45.93 20.57 -14.19
CA GLU A 176 46.55 19.27 -13.90
C GLU A 176 46.02 18.61 -12.62
N SER A 177 45.52 19.41 -11.67
CA SER A 177 45.03 18.91 -10.37
C SER A 177 43.60 18.40 -10.44
N THR A 178 42.74 19.09 -11.20
CA THR A 178 41.31 18.78 -11.31
C THR A 178 40.95 18.08 -12.63
N GLY A 179 41.84 18.12 -13.63
CA GLY A 179 41.59 17.65 -14.98
C GLY A 179 40.58 18.49 -15.77
N CYS A 180 40.12 19.63 -15.23
CA CYS A 180 39.11 20.50 -15.80
C CYS A 180 39.71 21.50 -16.80
N MET A 181 39.00 21.82 -17.85
CA MET A 181 39.38 22.85 -18.82
C MET A 181 38.90 24.22 -18.34
N LYS A 182 39.83 25.13 -18.07
CA LYS A 182 39.55 26.49 -17.61
C LYS A 182 39.85 27.50 -18.70
N VAL A 183 39.05 28.56 -18.78
CA VAL A 183 39.31 29.71 -19.65
C VAL A 183 40.59 30.40 -19.13
N HIS A 184 41.54 30.63 -20.03
CA HIS A 184 42.79 31.33 -19.73
C HIS A 184 42.82 32.74 -20.35
N GLY A 185 42.08 32.92 -21.43
CA GLY A 185 41.91 34.18 -22.12
C GLY A 185 41.11 33.99 -23.40
N HIS A 186 40.85 35.10 -24.08
CA HIS A 186 40.08 35.11 -25.32
C HIS A 186 40.71 36.03 -26.37
N ILE A 187 40.54 35.65 -27.63
CA ILE A 187 41.02 36.37 -28.82
C ILE A 187 39.78 36.94 -29.51
N GLY A 188 39.70 38.27 -29.64
CA GLY A 188 38.64 38.90 -30.41
C GLY A 188 38.76 38.54 -31.90
N ILE A 189 37.71 38.00 -32.51
CA ILE A 189 37.72 37.54 -33.91
C ILE A 189 37.92 38.72 -34.87
N ALA A 190 37.27 39.86 -34.59
CA ALA A 190 37.41 41.08 -35.40
C ALA A 190 38.57 41.99 -34.95
N SER A 191 38.96 41.95 -33.67
CA SER A 191 40.03 42.82 -33.15
C SER A 191 41.41 42.18 -33.25
N GLY A 192 41.52 40.84 -33.25
CA GLY A 192 42.80 40.15 -33.14
C GLY A 192 43.56 40.50 -31.86
N ILE A 193 42.87 40.98 -30.83
CA ILE A 193 43.43 41.34 -29.53
C ILE A 193 43.22 40.16 -28.58
N LEU A 194 44.30 39.75 -27.91
CA LEU A 194 44.25 38.81 -26.80
C LEU A 194 43.94 39.56 -25.51
N GLU A 195 42.88 39.15 -24.84
CA GLU A 195 42.60 39.55 -23.47
C GLU A 195 42.80 38.31 -22.59
N LEU A 196 43.81 38.38 -21.72
CA LEU A 196 44.01 37.35 -20.71
C LEU A 196 43.01 37.59 -19.59
N GLU A 197 42.33 36.54 -19.14
CA GLU A 197 41.53 36.66 -17.93
C GLU A 197 42.49 36.94 -16.77
N ARG A 198 42.28 38.07 -16.09
CA ARG A 198 42.93 38.28 -14.79
C ARG A 198 42.48 37.12 -13.89
N PRO A 199 43.33 36.63 -12.98
CA PRO A 199 42.88 35.76 -11.90
C PRO A 199 42.01 36.58 -10.92
N SER A 200 40.85 37.06 -11.39
CA SER A 200 39.74 37.38 -10.53
C SER A 200 39.24 36.08 -9.92
N LEU A 201 38.68 36.17 -8.72
CA LEU A 201 37.81 35.17 -8.09
C LEU A 201 36.56 34.96 -8.97
N SER A 202 36.74 34.59 -10.22
CA SER A 202 35.70 34.34 -11.21
C SER A 202 35.02 33.06 -10.77
N ALA A 203 33.83 33.23 -10.20
CA ALA A 203 32.83 32.21 -9.89
C ALA A 203 33.23 30.83 -10.42
N ASP A 204 33.88 30.12 -9.52
CA ASP A 204 34.43 28.80 -9.70
C ASP A 204 33.46 27.91 -10.50
N PHE A 205 33.90 27.47 -11.69
CA PHE A 205 33.49 26.16 -12.21
C PHE A 205 34.12 25.01 -11.36
N ALA A 206 34.78 25.35 -10.25
CA ALA A 206 35.26 24.39 -9.28
C ALA A 206 34.07 23.72 -8.58
N LEU A 207 33.94 22.43 -8.87
CA LEU A 207 33.37 21.48 -7.93
C LEU A 207 34.04 21.71 -6.57
N SER A 208 33.30 22.30 -5.64
CA SER A 208 33.63 22.29 -4.22
C SER A 208 33.76 20.82 -3.79
N PRO A 209 34.96 20.34 -3.41
CA PRO A 209 35.11 19.01 -2.86
C PRO A 209 34.69 19.06 -1.39
N ILE A 210 33.82 18.13 -1.00
CA ILE A 210 33.46 17.72 0.37
C ILE A 210 32.22 18.42 1.02
N LYS A 211 31.17 17.60 1.28
CA LYS A 211 30.12 17.65 2.35
C LYS A 211 29.05 18.79 2.38
N ALA A 212 27.84 18.50 1.90
CA ALA A 212 26.51 18.79 2.52
C ALA A 212 25.39 18.15 1.66
N ILE A 213 24.24 17.80 2.25
CA ILE A 213 23.03 17.47 1.47
C ILE A 213 22.50 18.79 0.90
N GLN A 214 22.82 19.10 -0.36
CA GLN A 214 22.34 20.31 -1.02
C GLN A 214 21.12 19.98 -1.89
N ILE A 215 20.06 20.77 -1.73
CA ILE A 215 18.93 20.81 -2.65
C ILE A 215 19.31 21.69 -3.84
N GLU A 216 18.93 21.24 -5.03
CA GLU A 216 18.99 22.04 -6.24
C GLU A 216 17.64 22.76 -6.41
N PRO A 217 17.54 24.08 -6.15
CA PRO A 217 16.29 24.81 -6.34
C PRO A 217 15.86 24.75 -7.81
N ARG A 218 14.55 24.58 -8.04
CA ARG A 218 13.98 24.48 -9.39
C ARG A 218 12.83 25.46 -9.57
N GLN A 219 12.56 25.80 -10.82
CA GLN A 219 11.51 26.73 -11.21
C GLN A 219 10.16 25.99 -11.22
N SER A 220 9.12 26.61 -10.67
CA SER A 220 7.75 26.13 -10.83
C SER A 220 7.07 26.82 -12.01
N TYR A 221 6.01 26.20 -12.52
CA TYR A 221 5.28 26.68 -13.68
C TYR A 221 3.80 26.87 -13.32
N ARG A 222 3.21 27.93 -13.86
CA ARG A 222 1.79 28.24 -13.71
C ARG A 222 1.16 28.40 -15.09
N PHE A 223 -0.01 27.80 -15.29
CA PHE A 223 -0.83 28.05 -16.47
C PHE A 223 -1.53 29.41 -16.36
N SER A 224 -1.35 30.24 -17.37
CA SER A 224 -1.98 31.55 -17.48
C SER A 224 -3.22 31.46 -18.36
N ASN A 225 -4.41 31.62 -17.78
CA ASN A 225 -5.66 31.65 -18.54
C ASN A 225 -5.75 32.84 -19.52
N SER A 226 -5.06 33.95 -19.25
CA SER A 226 -5.07 35.10 -20.15
C SER A 226 -4.15 34.90 -21.37
N LEU A 227 -3.00 34.26 -21.17
CA LEU A 227 -2.01 34.03 -22.23
C LEU A 227 -2.16 32.65 -22.89
N GLN A 228 -3.02 31.79 -22.33
CA GLN A 228 -3.22 30.39 -22.76
C GLN A 228 -1.89 29.61 -22.85
N CYS A 229 -0.97 29.88 -21.93
CA CYS A 229 0.36 29.27 -21.93
C CYS A 229 0.86 28.99 -20.52
N TRP A 230 1.78 28.03 -20.41
CA TRP A 230 2.54 27.78 -19.19
C TRP A 230 3.68 28.77 -19.07
N ALA A 231 3.81 29.41 -17.92
CA ALA A 231 4.87 30.36 -17.64
C ALA A 231 5.59 30.04 -16.34
N SER A 232 6.89 30.37 -16.33
CA SER A 232 7.57 31.04 -15.23
C SER A 232 6.73 31.40 -14.01
N HIS A 233 6.71 30.59 -12.93
CA HIS A 233 6.21 31.03 -11.65
C HIS A 233 7.32 31.15 -10.61
N GLN A 234 7.45 32.34 -10.03
CA GLN A 234 8.20 32.59 -8.81
C GLN A 234 7.24 33.24 -7.81
N ALA A 235 6.88 32.51 -6.76
CA ALA A 235 6.07 33.06 -5.68
C ALA A 235 6.95 33.86 -4.71
N PRO A 236 6.59 35.10 -4.34
CA PRO A 236 7.17 35.75 -3.17
C PRO A 236 6.81 34.97 -1.90
N MET A 237 7.66 34.98 -0.87
CA MET A 237 7.30 34.37 0.42
C MET A 237 6.06 35.07 0.98
N ALA A 238 4.94 34.34 1.01
CA ALA A 238 3.73 34.82 1.66
C ALA A 238 3.93 34.78 3.19
N PRO A 239 3.63 35.87 3.92
CA PRO A 239 3.70 35.87 5.38
C PRO A 239 2.58 35.04 6.02
N GLU A 240 1.48 34.82 5.30
CA GLU A 240 0.31 34.09 5.79
C GLU A 240 0.21 32.69 5.19
N VAL A 241 0.10 31.69 6.07
CA VAL A 241 -0.18 30.29 5.73
C VAL A 241 -1.37 29.82 6.56
N CYS A 242 -2.22 28.98 5.97
CA CYS A 242 -3.34 28.37 6.68
C CYS A 242 -3.57 26.95 6.17
N ILE A 243 -3.84 26.02 7.08
CA ILE A 243 -4.29 24.68 6.69
C ILE A 243 -5.74 24.75 6.25
N PRO A 244 -6.09 24.28 5.03
CA PRO A 244 -7.46 24.21 4.55
C PRO A 244 -8.23 23.14 5.34
N GLU A 245 -9.57 23.26 5.37
CA GLU A 245 -10.42 22.27 6.05
C GLU A 245 -10.23 20.85 5.50
N HIS A 246 -9.99 20.75 4.19
CA HIS A 246 -9.73 19.51 3.47
C HIS A 246 -8.47 19.69 2.61
N LEU A 247 -7.55 18.72 2.66
CA LEU A 247 -6.40 18.64 1.78
C LEU A 247 -6.34 17.24 1.19
N ILE A 248 -6.38 17.13 -0.13
CA ILE A 248 -6.37 15.86 -0.84
C ILE A 248 -5.06 15.69 -1.60
N VAL A 249 -4.36 14.59 -1.33
CA VAL A 249 -3.12 14.22 -2.02
C VAL A 249 -3.32 12.91 -2.75
N ALA A 250 -2.86 12.83 -4.00
CA ALA A 250 -2.87 11.61 -4.80
C ALA A 250 -1.47 11.27 -5.31
N SER A 251 -1.24 9.99 -5.58
CA SER A 251 -0.05 9.45 -6.24
C SER A 251 -0.47 8.48 -7.34
N TYR A 252 0.15 8.55 -8.51
CA TYR A 252 -0.15 7.65 -9.61
C TYR A 252 1.07 7.43 -10.52
N ASN A 253 1.55 6.19 -10.59
CA ASN A 253 2.54 5.79 -11.59
C ASN A 253 1.84 5.70 -12.95
N VAL A 254 2.30 6.48 -13.93
CA VAL A 254 1.64 6.58 -15.26
C VAL A 254 2.22 5.61 -16.28
N LEU A 255 3.30 4.90 -15.94
CA LEU A 255 4.06 3.98 -16.78
C LEU A 255 4.60 4.66 -18.05
N ALA A 256 5.91 4.89 -18.14
CA ALA A 256 6.50 5.53 -19.31
C ALA A 256 6.47 4.61 -20.55
N GLU A 257 6.20 5.18 -21.72
CA GLU A 257 6.34 4.49 -23.00
C GLU A 257 7.75 4.73 -23.55
N PHE A 258 8.49 3.65 -23.81
CA PHE A 258 9.88 3.75 -24.32
C PHE A 258 10.03 3.34 -25.78
N GLU A 259 8.99 2.76 -26.39
CA GLU A 259 8.97 2.47 -27.82
C GLU A 259 8.83 3.78 -28.63
N TRP A 260 9.47 3.86 -29.80
CA TRP A 260 9.41 5.05 -30.65
C TRP A 260 8.84 4.73 -32.04
N PRO A 261 7.84 5.49 -32.53
CA PRO A 261 7.14 6.58 -31.83
C PRO A 261 6.34 6.07 -30.62
N PRO A 262 6.17 6.90 -29.57
CA PRO A 262 5.49 6.47 -28.36
C PRO A 262 4.03 6.13 -28.63
N CYS A 263 3.56 5.05 -28.03
CA CYS A 263 2.17 4.65 -28.11
C CYS A 263 1.32 5.58 -27.22
N SER A 264 0.69 6.59 -27.82
CA SER A 264 -0.19 7.52 -27.11
C SER A 264 -1.57 6.94 -26.75
N ALA A 265 -1.83 5.66 -27.04
CA ALA A 265 -3.12 5.00 -26.85
C ALA A 265 -3.62 5.04 -25.40
N ARG A 266 -2.71 5.01 -24.41
CA ARG A 266 -3.07 5.06 -22.98
C ARG A 266 -3.32 6.48 -22.47
N TYR A 267 -2.83 7.52 -23.14
CA TYR A 267 -2.87 8.88 -22.59
C TYR A 267 -4.29 9.37 -22.28
N PRO A 268 -5.29 9.17 -23.16
CA PRO A 268 -6.67 9.54 -22.84
C PRO A 268 -7.23 8.79 -21.63
N LEU A 269 -6.83 7.52 -21.44
CA LEU A 269 -7.27 6.72 -20.29
C LEU A 269 -6.66 7.25 -18.98
N ILE A 270 -5.37 7.61 -18.99
CA ILE A 270 -4.69 8.19 -17.84
C ILE A 270 -5.32 9.55 -17.47
N VAL A 271 -5.56 10.41 -18.46
CA VAL A 271 -6.24 11.70 -18.24
C VAL A 271 -7.65 11.50 -17.70
N ARG A 272 -8.42 10.56 -18.27
CA ARG A 272 -9.76 10.21 -17.76
C ARG A 272 -9.69 9.74 -16.31
N ASN A 273 -8.70 8.93 -15.95
CA ASN A 273 -8.49 8.47 -14.59
C ASN A 273 -8.21 9.65 -13.65
N LEU A 274 -7.31 10.57 -14.02
CA LEU A 274 -6.98 11.76 -13.22
C LEU A 274 -8.16 12.73 -13.03
N LEU A 275 -9.07 12.81 -14.01
CA LEU A 275 -10.26 13.64 -13.96
C LEU A 275 -11.46 12.98 -13.25
N ALA A 276 -11.38 11.67 -12.94
CA ALA A 276 -12.44 10.97 -12.24
C ALA A 276 -12.64 11.54 -10.82
N LYS A 277 -13.89 11.56 -10.33
CA LYS A 277 -14.22 12.03 -8.97
C LYS A 277 -13.45 11.28 -7.87
N THR A 278 -13.14 10.00 -8.11
CA THR A 278 -12.38 9.15 -7.20
C THR A 278 -10.86 9.43 -7.22
N ALA A 279 -10.35 10.18 -8.20
CA ALA A 279 -8.94 10.51 -8.34
C ALA A 279 -8.62 11.98 -8.07
N GLN A 280 -9.60 12.88 -8.28
CA GLN A 280 -9.41 14.32 -8.16
C GLN A 280 -8.84 14.70 -6.78
N ALA A 281 -7.76 15.47 -6.80
CA ALA A 281 -7.00 15.86 -5.62
C ALA A 281 -6.64 17.35 -5.67
N ASP A 282 -6.09 17.87 -4.57
CA ASP A 282 -5.49 19.21 -4.54
C ASP A 282 -4.04 19.17 -5.01
N VAL A 283 -3.37 18.04 -4.77
CA VAL A 283 -2.00 17.76 -5.24
C VAL A 283 -1.92 16.34 -5.78
N VAL A 284 -1.35 16.18 -6.97
CA VAL A 284 -1.15 14.89 -7.64
C VAL A 284 0.32 14.68 -7.91
N VAL A 285 0.89 13.59 -7.39
CA VAL A 285 2.25 13.14 -7.69
C VAL A 285 2.19 12.07 -8.78
N LEU A 286 2.87 12.32 -9.90
CA LEU A 286 2.96 11.41 -11.03
C LEU A 286 4.38 10.84 -11.13
N GLN A 287 4.50 9.52 -11.18
CA GLN A 287 5.77 8.83 -11.40
C GLN A 287 5.86 8.31 -12.83
N GLU A 288 7.10 8.15 -13.32
CA GLU A 288 7.39 7.65 -14.66
C GLU A 288 6.86 8.53 -15.79
N VAL A 289 6.92 9.85 -15.59
CA VAL A 289 6.50 10.79 -16.60
C VAL A 289 7.59 10.98 -17.66
N ALA A 290 7.22 10.75 -18.92
CA ALA A 290 8.00 11.04 -20.12
C ALA A 290 7.59 12.39 -20.76
N ASP A 291 8.43 12.95 -21.64
CA ASP A 291 8.24 14.29 -22.22
C ASP A 291 6.97 14.43 -23.06
N ASP A 292 6.72 13.46 -23.92
CA ASP A 292 5.55 13.33 -24.78
C ASP A 292 4.25 13.25 -23.99
N PHE A 293 4.21 12.42 -22.94
CA PHE A 293 3.05 12.33 -22.07
C PHE A 293 2.82 13.65 -21.30
N LEU A 294 3.88 14.28 -20.78
CA LEU A 294 3.74 15.56 -20.08
C LEU A 294 3.20 16.65 -21.02
N THR A 295 3.68 16.69 -22.26
CA THR A 295 3.19 17.62 -23.29
C THR A 295 1.69 17.41 -23.55
N HIS A 296 1.27 16.16 -23.71
CA HIS A 296 -0.15 15.81 -23.87
C HIS A 296 -0.98 16.22 -22.64
N LEU A 297 -0.49 15.92 -21.44
CA LEU A 297 -1.17 16.17 -20.17
C LEU A 297 -1.36 17.67 -19.90
N LEU A 298 -0.30 18.45 -20.06
CA LEU A 298 -0.31 19.91 -19.83
C LEU A 298 -1.01 20.69 -20.93
N SER A 299 -1.27 20.08 -22.10
CA SER A 299 -2.09 20.65 -23.17
C SER A 299 -3.59 20.41 -22.97
N ASN A 300 -3.98 19.55 -22.02
CA ASN A 300 -5.38 19.25 -21.76
C ASN A 300 -6.05 20.37 -20.95
N GLN A 301 -7.12 20.96 -21.51
CA GLN A 301 -7.83 22.09 -20.90
C GLN A 301 -8.41 21.79 -19.51
N ASN A 302 -8.94 20.58 -19.29
CA ASN A 302 -9.50 20.21 -17.99
C ASN A 302 -8.40 20.09 -16.93
N ILE A 303 -7.23 19.57 -17.31
CA ILE A 303 -6.06 19.50 -16.43
C ILE A 303 -5.56 20.89 -16.09
N GLN A 304 -5.43 21.78 -17.07
CA GLN A 304 -5.02 23.18 -16.86
C GLN A 304 -5.97 23.93 -15.90
N GLN A 305 -7.27 23.71 -16.03
CA GLN A 305 -8.29 24.33 -15.17
C GLN A 305 -8.23 23.81 -13.73
N ILE A 306 -8.05 22.50 -13.54
CA ILE A 306 -8.03 21.89 -12.20
C ILE A 306 -6.67 22.08 -11.53
N TYR A 307 -5.57 21.98 -12.28
CA TYR A 307 -4.21 22.01 -11.76
C TYR A 307 -3.39 23.12 -12.45
N PRO A 308 -3.56 24.39 -12.02
CA PRO A 308 -2.87 25.50 -12.63
C PRO A 308 -1.37 25.55 -12.31
N PHE A 309 -0.85 24.74 -11.38
CA PHE A 309 0.58 24.72 -11.01
C PHE A 309 1.22 23.35 -11.30
N ALA A 310 2.45 23.37 -11.80
CA ALA A 310 3.23 22.17 -12.11
C ALA A 310 4.72 22.34 -11.73
N THR A 311 5.39 21.25 -11.39
CA THR A 311 6.85 21.27 -11.12
C THR A 311 7.65 21.51 -12.41
N HIS A 312 7.16 21.03 -13.55
CA HIS A 312 7.83 21.14 -14.85
C HIS A 312 6.89 21.84 -15.85
N GLY A 313 7.48 22.60 -16.77
CA GLY A 313 6.77 23.24 -17.87
C GLY A 313 6.57 22.28 -19.05
N LEU A 314 6.01 22.80 -20.15
CA LEU A 314 5.90 22.08 -21.41
C LEU A 314 7.29 21.76 -21.98
N PRO A 315 7.64 20.47 -22.20
CA PRO A 315 8.95 20.06 -22.72
C PRO A 315 9.31 20.64 -24.08
N ASP A 316 8.32 20.85 -24.95
CA ASP A 316 8.43 21.49 -26.26
C ASP A 316 8.33 23.02 -26.21
N GLY A 317 8.22 23.60 -25.01
CA GLY A 317 8.16 25.05 -24.82
C GLY A 317 9.50 25.74 -25.11
N LEU A 318 9.43 26.93 -25.72
CA LEU A 318 10.56 27.74 -26.18
C LEU A 318 11.67 28.01 -25.12
N SER A 319 11.35 27.94 -23.83
CA SER A 319 12.27 28.27 -22.73
C SER A 319 12.38 27.20 -21.65
N THR A 320 11.68 26.05 -21.77
CA THR A 320 11.66 24.99 -20.74
C THR A 320 12.72 23.93 -21.03
N GLY A 321 12.72 23.41 -22.26
CA GLY A 321 13.48 22.22 -22.65
C GLY A 321 12.92 20.90 -22.09
N PRO A 322 13.52 19.76 -22.46
CA PRO A 322 13.08 18.43 -22.06
C PRO A 322 13.24 18.19 -20.56
N LEU A 323 12.49 17.23 -20.04
CA LEU A 323 12.66 16.69 -18.70
C LEU A 323 14.09 16.14 -18.49
N PRO A 324 14.64 16.23 -17.27
CA PRO A 324 16.04 15.89 -17.01
C PRO A 324 16.36 14.40 -17.11
N SER A 325 15.38 13.53 -16.86
CA SER A 325 15.54 12.07 -16.86
C SER A 325 14.59 11.42 -17.87
N LEU A 326 14.76 10.12 -18.09
CA LEU A 326 13.81 9.29 -18.85
C LEU A 326 12.52 9.06 -18.05
N LEU A 327 12.68 8.79 -16.75
CA LEU A 327 11.61 8.59 -15.79
C LEU A 327 11.63 9.74 -14.80
N ASN A 328 10.60 10.58 -14.83
CA ASN A 328 10.54 11.77 -14.00
C ASN A 328 9.40 11.68 -12.99
N VAL A 329 9.54 12.42 -11.89
CA VAL A 329 8.48 12.64 -10.91
C VAL A 329 7.95 14.07 -11.11
N VAL A 330 6.71 14.18 -11.57
CA VAL A 330 6.03 15.45 -11.82
C VAL A 330 4.93 15.64 -10.79
N VAL A 331 4.78 16.86 -10.27
CA VAL A 331 3.69 17.18 -9.35
C VAL A 331 2.81 18.24 -9.99
N LEU A 332 1.50 17.99 -10.00
CA LEU A 332 0.45 18.93 -10.38
C LEU A 332 -0.29 19.39 -9.11
N SER A 333 -0.66 20.66 -9.03
CA SER A 333 -1.25 21.24 -7.83
C SER A 333 -2.28 22.32 -8.13
N ARG A 334 -3.29 22.42 -7.27
CA ARG A 334 -4.23 23.54 -7.16
C ARG A 334 -3.62 24.77 -6.50
N HIS A 335 -2.62 24.54 -5.66
CA HIS A 335 -1.97 25.54 -4.82
C HIS A 335 -0.58 25.86 -5.35
N SER A 336 -0.15 27.11 -5.21
CA SER A 336 1.22 27.50 -5.56
C SER A 336 2.22 26.89 -4.59
N PHE A 337 3.42 26.62 -5.11
CA PHE A 337 4.51 26.07 -4.34
C PHE A 337 5.87 26.48 -4.94
N ARG A 338 6.88 26.38 -4.09
CA ARG A 338 8.30 26.39 -4.46
C ARG A 338 8.85 24.99 -4.30
N TRP A 339 9.85 24.63 -5.10
CA TRP A 339 10.39 23.27 -5.03
C TRP A 339 11.87 23.20 -5.36
N GLY A 340 12.47 22.09 -4.95
CA GLY A 340 13.83 21.74 -5.31
C GLY A 340 14.01 20.24 -5.45
N PHE A 341 15.07 19.86 -6.15
CA PHE A 341 15.44 18.47 -6.40
C PHE A 341 16.51 18.03 -5.40
N LEU A 342 16.25 16.94 -4.68
CA LEU A 342 17.19 16.28 -3.78
C LEU A 342 17.81 15.09 -4.53
N PRO A 343 19.05 15.20 -5.05
CA PRO A 343 19.67 14.11 -5.80
C PRO A 343 20.05 12.94 -4.88
N PHE A 344 19.91 11.71 -5.38
CA PHE A 344 20.38 10.49 -4.73
C PHE A 344 21.77 10.08 -5.23
N GLN A 345 22.32 8.98 -4.69
CA GLN A 345 23.62 8.46 -5.14
C GLN A 345 23.57 7.95 -6.59
N ARG A 346 22.43 7.38 -7.01
CA ARG A 346 22.24 6.95 -8.40
C ARG A 346 21.93 8.16 -9.28
N ARG A 347 22.67 8.28 -10.38
CA ARG A 347 22.43 9.31 -11.40
C ARG A 347 20.98 9.22 -11.89
N HIS A 348 20.35 10.36 -12.15
CA HIS A 348 18.95 10.48 -12.60
C HIS A 348 17.87 10.07 -11.57
N LYS A 349 18.24 9.71 -10.33
CA LYS A 349 17.29 9.43 -9.25
C LYS A 349 17.38 10.51 -8.17
N GLY A 350 16.23 10.91 -7.64
CA GLY A 350 16.11 11.91 -6.60
C GLY A 350 14.68 12.08 -6.12
N CYS A 351 14.48 13.00 -5.19
CA CYS A 351 13.18 13.36 -4.63
C CYS A 351 12.86 14.83 -4.95
N SER A 352 11.64 15.09 -5.38
CA SER A 352 11.13 16.45 -5.57
C SER A 352 10.53 16.92 -4.25
N LEU A 353 11.13 17.96 -3.65
CA LEU A 353 10.69 18.52 -2.37
C LEU A 353 9.97 19.85 -2.62
N LEU A 354 8.69 19.90 -2.29
CA LEU A 354 7.82 21.05 -2.49
C LEU A 354 7.48 21.68 -1.13
N ALA A 355 7.50 23.01 -1.08
CA ALA A 355 6.98 23.81 0.03
C ALA A 355 5.82 24.66 -0.50
N PHE A 356 4.62 24.45 0.04
CA PHE A 356 3.42 25.20 -0.38
C PHE A 356 3.44 26.62 0.19
N ASP A 357 3.09 27.61 -0.64
CA ASP A 357 3.25 29.01 -0.24
C ASP A 357 2.18 29.48 0.76
N HIS A 358 0.98 28.89 0.69
CA HIS A 358 -0.17 29.31 1.49
C HIS A 358 -0.75 28.21 2.40
N ILE A 359 -0.22 26.99 2.30
CA ILE A 359 -0.68 25.85 3.11
C ILE A 359 0.36 25.57 4.17
N GLY A 360 0.01 25.76 5.44
CA GLY A 360 0.96 25.61 6.53
C GLY A 360 0.39 26.03 7.87
N THR A 361 1.23 25.89 8.89
CA THR A 361 0.96 26.30 10.27
C THR A 361 1.87 27.45 10.66
N HIS A 362 1.66 28.02 11.83
CA HIS A 362 2.60 28.96 12.44
C HIS A 362 3.31 28.28 13.60
N ASP A 363 4.57 28.66 13.84
CA ASP A 363 5.25 28.30 15.08
C ASP A 363 4.83 29.24 16.23
N GLU A 364 5.31 28.95 17.44
CA GLU A 364 5.03 29.76 18.65
C GLU A 364 5.47 31.23 18.52
N GLN A 365 6.38 31.52 17.59
CA GLN A 365 6.93 32.85 17.33
C GLN A 365 6.20 33.55 16.17
N GLY A 366 5.19 32.91 15.57
CA GLY A 366 4.42 33.44 14.44
C GLY A 366 5.08 33.24 13.07
N HIS A 367 6.16 32.47 12.96
CA HIS A 367 6.79 32.17 11.66
C HIS A 367 5.98 31.15 10.88
N ALA A 368 5.81 31.40 9.57
CA ALA A 368 5.14 30.49 8.66
C ALA A 368 5.92 29.17 8.48
N LEU A 369 5.28 28.06 8.80
CA LEU A 369 5.74 26.69 8.59
C LEU A 369 4.92 26.05 7.46
N PRO A 370 5.39 26.07 6.20
CA PRO A 370 4.66 25.47 5.09
C PRO A 370 4.54 23.95 5.24
N VAL A 371 3.50 23.36 4.67
CA VAL A 371 3.44 21.91 4.45
C VAL A 371 4.51 21.53 3.44
N ILE A 372 5.28 20.50 3.75
CA ILE A 372 6.35 19.99 2.88
C ILE A 372 5.91 18.68 2.26
N LEU A 373 5.92 18.60 0.92
CA LEU A 373 5.67 17.38 0.17
C LEU A 373 6.98 16.84 -0.42
N ALA A 374 7.35 15.64 -0.03
CA ALA A 374 8.38 14.84 -0.65
C ALA A 374 7.73 13.89 -1.67
N ALA A 375 7.91 14.19 -2.95
CA ALA A 375 7.45 13.37 -4.06
C ALA A 375 8.58 12.44 -4.53
N THR A 376 8.34 11.13 -4.57
CA THR A 376 9.41 10.12 -4.79
C THR A 376 9.04 9.02 -5.77
N HIS A 377 10.08 8.46 -6.40
CA HIS A 377 10.05 7.19 -7.13
C HIS A 377 11.36 6.45 -6.83
N LEU A 378 11.36 5.64 -5.77
CA LEU A 378 12.58 4.98 -5.28
C LEU A 378 13.09 3.92 -6.26
N SER A 379 14.30 3.42 -6.04
CA SER A 379 14.92 2.41 -6.90
C SER A 379 14.11 1.11 -7.02
N GLN A 380 13.70 0.75 -8.24
CA GLN A 380 12.99 -0.51 -8.53
C GLN A 380 13.84 -1.78 -8.32
N GLY A 381 13.16 -2.92 -8.18
CA GLY A 381 13.76 -4.26 -8.16
C GLY A 381 13.97 -4.86 -6.76
N LEU A 382 13.99 -6.20 -6.71
CA LEU A 382 14.16 -7.02 -5.51
C LEU A 382 15.49 -7.78 -5.55
N THR A 383 16.60 -7.03 -5.47
CA THR A 383 17.97 -7.54 -5.35
C THR A 383 18.68 -6.85 -4.19
N ASP A 384 19.76 -7.43 -3.66
CA ASP A 384 20.52 -6.84 -2.55
C ASP A 384 20.92 -5.38 -2.81
N GLY A 385 21.49 -5.10 -3.98
CA GLY A 385 21.87 -3.74 -4.37
C GLY A 385 20.69 -2.78 -4.56
N ALA A 386 19.54 -3.28 -5.03
CA ALA A 386 18.34 -2.47 -5.20
C ALA A 386 17.65 -2.15 -3.87
N VAL A 387 17.64 -3.08 -2.91
CA VAL A 387 17.11 -2.85 -1.56
C VAL A 387 18.00 -1.86 -0.81
N PHE A 388 19.33 -2.06 -0.84
CA PHE A 388 20.27 -1.13 -0.21
C PHE A 388 20.14 0.29 -0.76
N ALA A 389 20.00 0.44 -2.08
CA ALA A 389 19.75 1.73 -2.71
C ALA A 389 18.48 2.40 -2.16
N LYS A 390 17.34 1.69 -2.13
CA LYS A 390 16.09 2.22 -1.57
C LYS A 390 16.22 2.67 -0.12
N CYS A 391 16.87 1.88 0.73
CA CYS A 391 17.11 2.24 2.13
C CYS A 391 17.93 3.53 2.24
N GLY A 392 19.00 3.65 1.45
CA GLY A 392 19.84 4.85 1.44
C GLY A 392 19.12 6.08 0.90
N GLU A 393 18.30 5.92 -0.15
CA GLU A 393 17.46 6.96 -0.73
C GLU A 393 16.44 7.49 0.29
N LEU A 394 15.71 6.60 0.95
CA LEU A 394 14.74 6.98 1.99
C LEU A 394 15.41 7.64 3.20
N GLN A 395 16.54 7.10 3.66
CA GLN A 395 17.30 7.70 4.77
C GLN A 395 17.71 9.13 4.42
N ARG A 396 18.11 9.39 3.18
CA ARG A 396 18.50 10.72 2.71
C ARG A 396 17.33 11.70 2.73
N ILE A 397 16.13 11.28 2.33
CA ILE A 397 14.91 12.10 2.43
C ILE A 397 14.62 12.43 3.91
N ILE A 398 14.58 11.40 4.77
CA ILE A 398 14.29 11.56 6.20
C ILE A 398 15.29 12.49 6.87
N ASN A 399 16.59 12.32 6.61
CA ASN A 399 17.65 13.16 7.18
C ASN A 399 17.52 14.62 6.73
N TYR A 400 17.16 14.86 5.47
CA TYR A 400 16.95 16.22 4.97
C TYR A 400 15.75 16.88 5.66
N LEU A 401 14.59 16.20 5.68
CA LEU A 401 13.39 16.71 6.34
C LEU A 401 13.62 16.96 7.83
N GLY A 402 14.31 16.03 8.51
CA GLY A 402 14.64 16.13 9.93
C GLY A 402 15.70 17.15 10.29
N SER A 403 16.49 17.66 9.33
CA SER A 403 17.46 18.74 9.58
C SER A 403 16.91 20.12 9.20
N SER A 404 16.10 20.20 8.13
CA SER A 404 15.67 21.47 7.55
C SER A 404 14.22 21.86 7.87
N HIS A 405 13.36 20.90 8.23
CA HIS A 405 11.90 21.08 8.31
C HIS A 405 11.28 20.42 9.55
N THR A 406 12.00 20.30 10.67
CA THR A 406 11.58 19.54 11.87
C THR A 406 10.15 19.77 12.36
N ARG A 407 9.72 21.04 12.36
CA ARG A 407 8.40 21.49 12.87
C ARG A 407 7.30 21.52 11.80
N ASN A 408 7.65 21.34 10.53
CA ASN A 408 6.69 21.34 9.43
C ASN A 408 5.89 20.03 9.39
N VAL A 409 4.69 20.09 8.81
CA VAL A 409 3.97 18.90 8.36
C VAL A 409 4.71 18.30 7.16
N TRP A 410 4.96 16.99 7.17
CA TRP A 410 5.56 16.28 6.05
C TRP A 410 4.57 15.32 5.42
N ILE A 411 4.50 15.35 4.10
CA ILE A 411 3.80 14.37 3.29
C ILE A 411 4.86 13.69 2.41
N LEU A 412 5.03 12.38 2.53
CA LEU A 412 5.83 11.59 1.59
C LEU A 412 4.86 10.83 0.70
N ALA A 413 4.85 11.12 -0.60
CA ALA A 413 3.94 10.48 -1.55
C ALA A 413 4.71 9.97 -2.77
N GLY A 414 4.43 8.72 -3.15
CA GLY A 414 4.97 8.17 -4.37
C GLY A 414 5.13 6.67 -4.36
N ASP A 415 5.81 6.19 -5.40
CA ASP A 415 6.20 4.80 -5.54
C ASP A 415 7.49 4.54 -4.75
N LEU A 416 7.35 3.80 -3.65
CA LEU A 416 8.48 3.41 -2.80
C LEU A 416 9.20 2.16 -3.32
N ASN A 417 8.62 1.41 -4.27
CA ASN A 417 9.19 0.19 -4.83
C ASN A 417 9.59 -0.85 -3.76
N VAL A 418 8.86 -0.89 -2.64
CA VAL A 418 9.10 -1.83 -1.53
C VAL A 418 8.18 -3.04 -1.68
N ALA A 419 8.75 -4.21 -1.96
CA ALA A 419 7.98 -5.46 -2.03
C ALA A 419 7.36 -5.77 -0.67
N THR A 420 6.05 -6.05 -0.67
CA THR A 420 5.26 -6.24 0.55
C THR A 420 4.77 -7.68 0.72
N SER A 421 4.54 -8.42 -0.37
CA SER A 421 4.07 -9.81 -0.27
C SER A 421 5.11 -10.71 0.40
N SER A 422 4.76 -11.31 1.53
CA SER A 422 5.64 -12.24 2.24
C SER A 422 6.00 -13.46 1.39
N TYR A 423 5.11 -13.91 0.48
CA TYR A 423 5.40 -14.97 -0.47
C TYR A 423 6.51 -14.58 -1.45
N THR A 424 6.39 -13.41 -2.08
CA THR A 424 7.40 -12.85 -2.97
C THR A 424 8.75 -12.75 -2.26
N LEU A 425 8.76 -12.22 -1.04
CA LEU A 425 9.98 -12.07 -0.25
C LEU A 425 10.60 -13.43 0.12
N ASN A 426 9.79 -14.40 0.53
CA ASN A 426 10.26 -15.74 0.90
C ASN A 426 10.82 -16.50 -0.30
N ILE A 427 10.19 -16.39 -1.47
CA ILE A 427 10.73 -16.97 -2.70
C ILE A 427 12.04 -16.29 -3.07
N ALA A 428 12.12 -14.96 -3.05
CA ALA A 428 13.33 -14.23 -3.39
C ALA A 428 14.53 -14.63 -2.51
N VAL A 429 14.30 -14.93 -1.21
CA VAL A 429 15.33 -15.49 -0.33
C VAL A 429 15.68 -16.92 -0.72
N LYS A 430 14.68 -17.78 -1.00
CA LYS A 430 14.91 -19.18 -1.39
C LYS A 430 15.64 -19.32 -2.72
N THR A 431 15.37 -18.46 -3.69
CA THR A 431 16.00 -18.44 -5.02
C THR A 431 17.35 -17.70 -5.02
N GLY A 432 17.75 -17.10 -3.90
CA GLY A 432 19.00 -16.35 -3.77
C GLY A 432 18.99 -14.97 -4.45
N SER A 433 17.83 -14.45 -4.85
CA SER A 433 17.69 -13.10 -5.41
C SER A 433 17.97 -12.01 -4.37
N ILE A 434 17.69 -12.29 -3.09
CA ILE A 434 18.10 -11.47 -1.94
C ILE A 434 18.66 -12.33 -0.81
N SER A 435 19.60 -11.78 -0.04
CA SER A 435 20.13 -12.44 1.16
C SER A 435 19.16 -12.37 2.36
N ARG A 436 19.35 -13.23 3.37
CA ARG A 436 18.59 -13.14 4.65
C ARG A 436 18.80 -11.80 5.35
N GLN A 437 20.00 -11.22 5.24
CA GLN A 437 20.30 -9.89 5.79
C GLN A 437 19.54 -8.79 5.04
N THR A 438 19.40 -8.92 3.73
CA THR A 438 18.59 -8.01 2.90
C THR A 438 17.11 -8.10 3.24
N ARG A 439 16.59 -9.30 3.53
CA ARG A 439 15.21 -9.46 4.02
C ARG A 439 14.97 -8.69 5.33
N ALA A 440 15.91 -8.75 6.27
CA ALA A 440 15.84 -7.94 7.49
C ALA A 440 16.00 -6.43 7.22
N SER A 441 16.75 -6.06 6.18
CA SER A 441 16.91 -4.66 5.76
C SER A 441 15.65 -4.07 5.13
N LEU A 442 14.74 -4.89 4.60
CA LEU A 442 13.42 -4.42 4.16
C LEU A 442 12.54 -4.01 5.35
N ASP A 443 12.59 -4.76 6.47
CA ASP A 443 11.87 -4.37 7.70
C ASP A 443 12.42 -3.06 8.29
N ARG A 444 13.69 -2.75 8.02
CA ARG A 444 14.31 -1.47 8.41
C ARG A 444 13.64 -0.27 7.73
N ILE A 445 13.06 -0.41 6.54
CA ILE A 445 12.35 0.67 5.86
C ILE A 445 11.15 1.13 6.71
N ASP A 446 10.29 0.20 7.12
CA ASP A 446 9.13 0.52 7.97
C ASP A 446 9.58 1.00 9.36
N THR A 447 10.72 0.51 9.85
CA THR A 447 11.34 0.99 11.11
C THR A 447 11.79 2.44 11.00
N MET A 448 12.50 2.80 9.93
CA MET A 448 12.96 4.17 9.68
C MET A 448 11.80 5.15 9.54
N LEU A 449 10.73 4.74 8.85
CA LEU A 449 9.51 5.55 8.73
C LEU A 449 8.88 5.80 10.10
N ARG A 450 8.81 4.77 10.94
CA ARG A 450 8.27 4.86 12.30
C ARG A 450 9.12 5.72 13.22
N GLU A 451 10.44 5.56 13.20
CA GLU A 451 11.40 6.40 13.94
C GLU A 451 11.28 7.88 13.52
N ALA A 452 11.03 8.13 12.23
CA ALA A 452 10.75 9.45 11.70
C ALA A 452 9.30 9.94 11.94
N GLN A 453 8.49 9.17 12.69
CA GLN A 453 7.09 9.46 13.04
C GLN A 453 6.15 9.57 11.84
N PHE A 454 6.49 8.95 10.71
CA PHE A 454 5.55 8.80 9.61
C PHE A 454 4.47 7.80 9.95
N VAL A 455 3.24 8.15 9.59
CA VAL A 455 2.07 7.30 9.68
C VAL A 455 1.58 7.00 8.26
N ASP A 456 1.27 5.74 8.00
CA ASP A 456 0.74 5.31 6.72
C ASP A 456 -0.76 5.62 6.60
N SER A 457 -1.11 6.52 5.67
CA SER A 457 -2.48 6.99 5.52
C SER A 457 -3.47 5.87 5.17
N TRP A 458 -3.04 4.88 4.38
CA TRP A 458 -3.89 3.74 4.07
C TRP A 458 -4.16 2.92 5.32
N ALA A 459 -3.14 2.64 6.13
CA ALA A 459 -3.30 1.85 7.35
C ALA A 459 -4.24 2.54 8.36
N VAL A 460 -4.12 3.87 8.52
CA VAL A 460 -5.02 4.65 9.38
C VAL A 460 -6.46 4.63 8.86
N ALA A 461 -6.65 4.97 7.58
CA ALA A 461 -7.98 4.98 6.97
C ALA A 461 -8.64 3.60 7.07
N ARG A 462 -7.86 2.54 6.84
CA ARG A 462 -8.28 1.15 6.98
C ARG A 462 -8.82 0.86 8.38
N MET A 463 -8.06 1.21 9.42
CA MET A 463 -8.46 0.93 10.80
C MET A 463 -9.69 1.73 11.27
N GLU A 464 -9.78 3.00 10.88
CA GLU A 464 -10.73 3.97 11.45
C GLU A 464 -12.00 4.22 10.63
N VAL A 465 -11.84 4.52 9.33
CA VAL A 465 -12.96 5.02 8.50
C VAL A 465 -13.47 3.95 7.54
N GLY A 466 -12.65 2.94 7.28
CA GLY A 466 -12.85 1.98 6.20
C GLY A 466 -12.23 2.51 4.91
N GLU A 467 -11.51 1.64 4.22
CA GLU A 467 -10.96 1.96 2.91
C GLU A 467 -12.06 1.85 1.84
N SER A 468 -12.19 2.86 0.99
CA SER A 468 -13.36 3.00 0.09
C SER A 468 -13.12 2.48 -1.33
N SER A 469 -11.97 1.85 -1.59
CA SER A 469 -11.56 1.40 -2.93
C SER A 469 -12.41 0.27 -3.47
N ASP A 470 -12.48 0.21 -4.81
CA ASP A 470 -13.23 -0.79 -5.57
C ASP A 470 -12.63 -2.21 -5.57
N ASN A 471 -11.68 -2.51 -4.68
CA ASN A 471 -10.95 -3.78 -4.63
C ASN A 471 -11.79 -5.02 -4.25
N LEU A 472 -13.11 -4.88 -4.11
CA LEU A 472 -14.04 -6.00 -3.94
C LEU A 472 -14.46 -6.65 -5.24
N LYS A 473 -13.50 -6.89 -6.13
CA LYS A 473 -13.59 -8.17 -6.82
C LYS A 473 -13.24 -9.24 -5.79
N MET A 474 -14.25 -9.63 -5.01
CA MET A 474 -14.28 -10.84 -4.16
C MET A 474 -14.08 -12.15 -4.96
N SER A 475 -13.58 -12.04 -6.19
CA SER A 475 -13.13 -13.13 -7.07
C SER A 475 -11.99 -13.92 -6.43
N ARG A 476 -11.18 -13.27 -5.60
CA ARG A 476 -10.08 -13.93 -4.90
C ARG A 476 -10.59 -14.61 -3.64
N SER A 477 -10.35 -15.93 -3.54
CA SER A 477 -10.45 -16.62 -2.25
C SER A 477 -9.54 -15.87 -1.29
N LEU A 478 -10.11 -15.21 -0.29
CA LEU A 478 -9.30 -14.49 0.69
C LEU A 478 -8.32 -15.45 1.40
N CYS A 479 -8.54 -16.76 1.33
CA CYS A 479 -7.61 -17.78 1.81
C CYS A 479 -6.27 -17.81 1.04
N ASP A 480 -6.25 -17.41 -0.24
CA ASP A 480 -5.05 -17.38 -1.09
C ASP A 480 -4.20 -16.11 -0.91
N ALA A 481 -4.53 -15.24 0.06
CA ALA A 481 -3.82 -14.01 0.32
C ALA A 481 -2.66 -14.22 1.31
N PHE A 482 -1.46 -13.74 0.94
CA PHE A 482 -0.31 -13.71 1.85
C PHE A 482 -0.23 -12.36 2.58
N GLU A 483 0.54 -12.34 3.67
CA GLU A 483 0.84 -11.12 4.43
C GLU A 483 1.43 -10.05 3.50
N GLY A 484 0.96 -8.81 3.67
CA GLY A 484 1.43 -7.65 2.91
C GLY A 484 0.89 -7.50 1.49
N GLU A 485 -0.05 -8.36 1.05
CA GLU A 485 -0.69 -8.23 -0.26
C GLU A 485 -1.91 -7.29 -0.25
N GLN A 486 -2.40 -6.87 0.92
CA GLN A 486 -3.57 -6.00 1.02
C GLN A 486 -3.24 -4.55 0.68
N GLY A 487 -4.17 -3.89 -0.02
CA GLY A 487 -3.97 -2.52 -0.50
C GLY A 487 -2.95 -2.42 -1.63
N ALA A 488 -2.68 -3.54 -2.33
CA ALA A 488 -1.76 -3.57 -3.45
C ALA A 488 -2.15 -2.57 -4.53
N THR A 489 -1.18 -1.78 -4.94
CA THR A 489 -1.30 -0.80 -6.03
C THR A 489 -0.77 -1.36 -7.33
N PHE A 490 0.05 -2.42 -7.26
CA PHE A 490 0.53 -3.21 -8.37
C PHE A 490 0.01 -4.64 -8.24
N ASP A 491 -0.87 -5.07 -9.14
CA ASP A 491 -1.47 -6.40 -9.10
C ASP A 491 -1.39 -7.12 -10.46
N PRO A 492 -0.34 -7.92 -10.68
CA PRO A 492 -0.18 -8.74 -11.89
C PRO A 492 -1.29 -9.78 -12.15
N GLN A 493 -2.13 -10.10 -11.16
CA GLN A 493 -3.20 -11.09 -11.33
C GLN A 493 -4.47 -10.47 -11.92
N GLU A 494 -4.70 -9.18 -11.65
CA GLU A 494 -5.89 -8.45 -12.10
C GLU A 494 -5.57 -7.36 -13.15
N ASN A 495 -4.30 -6.97 -13.29
CA ASN A 495 -3.85 -5.96 -14.25
C ASN A 495 -2.90 -6.59 -15.28
N SER A 496 -3.34 -6.59 -16.54
CA SER A 496 -2.59 -7.18 -17.66
C SER A 496 -1.28 -6.45 -17.97
N LEU A 497 -1.20 -5.14 -17.71
CA LEU A 497 0.05 -4.38 -17.87
C LEU A 497 1.05 -4.76 -16.78
N ALA A 498 0.59 -4.87 -15.53
CA ALA A 498 1.43 -5.36 -14.43
C ALA A 498 1.94 -6.79 -14.70
N ALA A 499 1.08 -7.66 -15.23
CA ALA A 499 1.49 -9.00 -15.66
C ALA A 499 2.59 -8.96 -16.73
N ALA A 500 2.45 -8.07 -17.73
CA ALA A 500 3.44 -7.91 -18.79
C ALA A 500 4.79 -7.39 -18.26
N THR A 501 4.77 -6.43 -17.32
CA THR A 501 5.99 -5.88 -16.68
C THR A 501 6.81 -6.95 -15.95
N MET A 502 6.14 -7.97 -15.36
CA MET A 502 6.80 -9.02 -14.57
C MET A 502 7.35 -10.18 -15.38
N GLY A 503 6.87 -10.39 -16.61
CA GLY A 503 7.20 -11.56 -17.44
C GLY A 503 6.78 -12.91 -16.79
N SER A 504 7.42 -14.02 -17.19
CA SER A 504 7.12 -15.38 -16.69
C SER A 504 7.73 -15.69 -15.30
N GLY A 505 8.12 -14.68 -14.53
CA GLY A 505 8.84 -14.83 -13.26
C GLY A 505 7.95 -15.18 -12.05
N PHE A 506 8.59 -15.56 -10.93
CA PHE A 506 7.94 -15.97 -9.68
C PHE A 506 7.23 -14.85 -8.88
N ASN A 507 7.27 -13.61 -9.38
CA ASN A 507 6.75 -12.42 -8.67
C ASN A 507 5.34 -12.02 -9.15
N ASN A 508 4.50 -12.98 -9.56
CA ASN A 508 3.12 -12.73 -10.00
C ASN A 508 2.15 -12.50 -8.83
N ARG A 509 2.58 -11.76 -7.79
CA ARG A 509 1.83 -11.53 -6.55
C ARG A 509 1.62 -10.03 -6.34
N PRO A 510 0.48 -9.61 -5.77
CA PRO A 510 0.20 -8.19 -5.57
C PRO A 510 1.17 -7.52 -4.61
N GLN A 511 1.51 -6.26 -4.88
CA GLN A 511 2.46 -5.44 -4.11
C GLN A 511 1.89 -4.05 -3.84
N ARG A 512 2.17 -3.52 -2.65
CA ARG A 512 1.79 -2.16 -2.26
C ARG A 512 2.98 -1.21 -2.35
N TYR A 513 3.24 -0.78 -3.59
CA TYR A 513 4.37 0.09 -3.93
C TYR A 513 4.08 1.57 -3.67
N ASP A 514 2.90 2.05 -4.07
CA ASP A 514 2.51 3.45 -3.88
C ASP A 514 2.00 3.68 -2.46
N ARG A 515 2.59 4.68 -1.79
CA ARG A 515 2.19 5.07 -0.43
C ARG A 515 2.06 6.57 -0.30
N ILE A 516 1.17 7.00 0.60
CA ILE A 516 1.06 8.38 1.08
C ILE A 516 1.25 8.34 2.60
N LEU A 517 2.37 8.84 3.07
CA LEU A 517 2.74 8.86 4.48
C LEU A 517 2.67 10.29 5.02
N LEU A 518 2.14 10.43 6.23
CA LEU A 518 1.98 11.71 6.91
C LEU A 518 2.81 11.72 8.19
N LYS A 519 3.63 12.76 8.38
CA LYS A 519 4.14 13.15 9.69
C LYS A 519 3.56 14.51 10.02
N ASP A 520 2.79 14.59 11.08
CA ASP A 520 2.02 15.78 11.42
C ASP A 520 2.12 16.07 12.93
N PRO A 521 2.36 17.33 13.35
CA PRO A 521 2.43 17.72 14.75
C PRO A 521 1.05 17.84 15.43
N GLY A 522 0.00 17.24 14.86
CA GLY A 522 -1.34 17.17 15.42
C GLY A 522 -2.36 18.14 14.84
N VAL A 523 -2.17 18.60 13.60
CA VAL A 523 -3.05 19.54 12.90
C VAL A 523 -3.90 18.87 11.81
N LEU A 524 -3.40 17.83 11.16
CA LEU A 524 -4.13 17.07 10.14
C LEU A 524 -4.47 15.67 10.63
N THR A 525 -5.60 15.14 10.15
CA THR A 525 -6.02 13.75 10.41
C THR A 525 -6.43 13.08 9.11
N VAL A 526 -6.06 11.81 8.96
CA VAL A 526 -6.45 11.00 7.80
C VAL A 526 -7.92 10.61 7.95
N GLN A 527 -8.74 10.92 6.94
CA GLN A 527 -10.19 10.75 6.99
C GLN A 527 -10.74 9.93 5.83
N GLY A 528 -9.93 9.70 4.80
CA GLY A 528 -10.31 8.80 3.72
C GLY A 528 -9.09 8.36 2.94
N PHE A 529 -9.16 7.14 2.45
CA PHE A 529 -8.21 6.61 1.48
C PHE A 529 -8.98 5.80 0.44
N ASN A 530 -8.58 5.95 -0.82
CA ASN A 530 -9.08 5.15 -1.91
C ASN A 530 -8.03 4.98 -3.01
N MET A 531 -8.21 3.94 -3.82
CA MET A 531 -7.52 3.71 -5.08
C MET A 531 -8.43 4.13 -6.24
N PHE A 532 -7.82 4.38 -7.38
CA PHE A 532 -8.50 4.74 -8.61
C PHE A 532 -7.77 4.20 -9.84
N GLY A 533 -8.41 4.30 -10.99
CA GLY A 533 -7.88 3.83 -12.27
C GLY A 533 -8.38 2.46 -12.70
N PHE A 534 -9.33 1.85 -11.97
CA PHE A 534 -9.98 0.60 -12.34
C PHE A 534 -10.84 0.74 -13.61
N ASN A 535 -10.81 -0.29 -14.47
CA ASN A 535 -11.68 -0.38 -15.64
C ASN A 535 -13.14 -0.58 -15.20
N LYS A 536 -13.94 0.49 -15.19
CA LYS A 536 -15.40 0.41 -15.02
C LYS A 536 -16.06 0.43 -16.40
N SER A 537 -16.59 -0.71 -16.84
CA SER A 537 -17.76 -0.70 -17.72
C SER A 537 -18.92 -0.09 -16.91
N PRO A 538 -19.59 0.98 -17.37
CA PRO A 538 -20.77 1.49 -16.69
C PRO A 538 -21.79 0.36 -16.60
N ALA A 539 -22.38 0.15 -15.41
CA ALA A 539 -23.45 -0.82 -15.25
C ALA A 539 -24.60 -0.49 -16.22
N GLY A 540 -24.80 -1.33 -17.23
CA GLY A 540 -25.92 -1.25 -18.17
C GLY A 540 -25.62 -0.88 -19.63
N MET A 541 -24.37 -0.80 -20.08
CA MET A 541 -24.06 -0.74 -21.52
C MET A 541 -23.38 -2.03 -21.96
N GLU A 542 -23.89 -2.63 -23.03
CA GLU A 542 -23.37 -3.84 -23.66
C GLU A 542 -21.86 -3.72 -23.89
N GLU A 543 -21.15 -4.82 -23.64
CA GLU A 543 -19.72 -4.97 -23.92
C GLU A 543 -19.43 -4.61 -25.39
N THR A 544 -19.03 -3.38 -25.64
CA THR A 544 -18.30 -3.06 -26.87
C THR A 544 -17.02 -3.90 -26.84
N GLN A 545 -16.82 -4.71 -27.88
CA GLN A 545 -15.74 -5.69 -28.07
C GLN A 545 -14.33 -5.08 -28.18
N GLU A 546 -14.05 -3.95 -27.54
CA GLU A 546 -12.68 -3.46 -27.37
C GLU A 546 -12.08 -4.11 -26.12
N PRO A 547 -10.92 -4.80 -26.23
CA PRO A 547 -10.27 -5.39 -25.06
C PRO A 547 -9.97 -4.28 -24.06
N ALA A 548 -10.48 -4.40 -22.84
CA ALA A 548 -10.33 -3.40 -21.78
C ALA A 548 -8.84 -3.16 -21.47
N SER A 549 -8.24 -2.16 -22.13
CA SER A 549 -6.83 -1.82 -21.94
C SER A 549 -6.67 -1.06 -20.62
N HIS A 550 -5.78 -1.55 -19.76
CA HIS A 550 -5.44 -0.86 -18.51
C HIS A 550 -4.68 0.43 -18.83
N ALA A 551 -4.94 1.51 -18.09
CA ALA A 551 -4.28 2.80 -18.32
C ALA A 551 -2.83 2.83 -17.81
N SER A 552 -2.54 2.07 -16.76
CA SER A 552 -1.24 1.93 -16.11
C SER A 552 -1.12 0.52 -15.52
N ASP A 553 0.09 0.05 -15.24
CA ASP A 553 0.35 -1.17 -14.48
C ASP A 553 0.13 -0.99 -12.97
N HIS A 554 -0.02 0.25 -12.52
CA HIS A 554 -0.43 0.58 -11.16
C HIS A 554 -1.86 1.12 -11.08
N TRP A 555 -2.46 0.98 -9.91
CA TRP A 555 -3.64 1.72 -9.47
C TRP A 555 -3.19 2.96 -8.71
N GLY A 556 -3.77 4.12 -9.04
CA GLY A 556 -3.47 5.35 -8.33
C GLY A 556 -4.05 5.33 -6.91
N VAL A 557 -3.40 6.01 -5.96
CA VAL A 557 -3.84 6.15 -4.57
C VAL A 557 -4.18 7.59 -4.23
N ARG A 558 -5.18 7.79 -3.38
CA ARG A 558 -5.69 9.11 -2.98
C ARG A 558 -5.99 9.11 -1.48
N CYS A 559 -5.51 10.15 -0.79
CA CYS A 559 -5.70 10.38 0.64
C CYS A 559 -6.43 11.71 0.87
N LEU A 560 -7.47 11.68 1.71
CA LEU A 560 -8.17 12.86 2.23
C LEU A 560 -7.70 13.15 3.66
N LEU A 561 -7.12 14.33 3.84
CA LEU A 561 -6.71 14.87 5.14
C LEU A 561 -7.70 15.96 5.57
N LEU A 562 -8.16 15.93 6.82
CA LEU A 562 -8.96 17.01 7.42
C LEU A 562 -8.19 17.74 8.49
N LYS A 563 -8.42 19.05 8.57
CA LYS A 563 -7.97 19.88 9.69
C LYS A 563 -8.63 19.44 10.99
N ARG A 564 -7.82 19.24 12.03
CA ARG A 564 -8.31 18.91 13.36
C ARG A 564 -8.96 20.16 13.97
N ARG A 565 -10.25 20.06 14.36
CA ARG A 565 -10.93 21.12 15.11
C ARG A 565 -10.40 21.12 16.54
N GLN A 566 -9.73 22.19 16.95
CA GLN A 566 -9.49 22.47 18.37
C GLN A 566 -10.81 23.01 18.94
N THR A 567 -11.47 22.28 19.82
CA THR A 567 -12.59 22.81 20.61
C THR A 567 -12.02 23.48 21.86
N PRO A 568 -12.04 24.82 21.99
CA PRO A 568 -11.64 25.49 23.22
C PRO A 568 -12.78 25.39 24.24
N GLY A 569 -12.49 24.95 25.46
CA GLY A 569 -13.36 25.24 26.62
C GLY A 569 -14.49 24.26 26.95
N LEU A 570 -14.44 23.00 26.52
CA LEU A 570 -15.17 21.94 27.22
C LEU A 570 -14.17 21.20 28.09
N ASP A 571 -14.32 21.30 29.41
CA ASP A 571 -13.76 20.33 30.34
C ASP A 571 -13.97 18.95 29.71
N ALA A 572 -12.85 18.28 29.41
CA ALA A 572 -12.83 17.07 28.65
C ALA A 572 -13.68 16.02 29.37
N ALA A 573 -14.95 15.88 28.97
CA ALA A 573 -15.64 14.61 29.08
C ALA A 573 -14.64 13.59 28.50
N PRO A 574 -14.22 12.58 29.28
CA PRO A 574 -13.09 11.75 28.92
C PRO A 574 -13.29 11.26 27.49
N THR A 575 -12.38 11.63 26.60
CA THR A 575 -12.32 11.10 25.24
C THR A 575 -12.47 9.58 25.36
N PRO A 576 -13.32 8.88 24.60
CA PRO A 576 -13.59 7.46 24.82
C PRO A 576 -12.36 6.53 24.78
N GLN A 577 -11.22 7.01 24.27
CA GLN A 577 -9.90 6.39 24.47
C GLN A 577 -9.52 6.23 25.96
N HIS A 578 -9.99 7.10 26.86
CA HIS A 578 -9.84 7.00 28.31
C HIS A 578 -10.78 5.97 28.98
N MET A 579 -11.88 5.55 28.33
CA MET A 579 -12.74 4.46 28.83
C MET A 579 -12.29 3.08 28.33
N ALA A 580 -11.62 3.02 27.17
CA ALA A 580 -11.04 1.80 26.66
C ALA A 580 -9.73 1.49 27.42
N VAL A 581 -9.72 0.42 28.22
CA VAL A 581 -8.50 -0.12 28.83
C VAL A 581 -7.39 -0.23 27.78
N THR A 582 -6.26 0.46 28.01
CA THR A 582 -5.11 0.43 27.12
C THR A 582 -4.59 -1.00 26.97
N VAL A 583 -4.33 -1.40 25.72
CA VAL A 583 -3.70 -2.68 25.41
C VAL A 583 -2.20 -2.46 25.40
N LEU A 584 -1.48 -3.13 26.30
CA LEU A 584 -0.02 -3.09 26.35
C LEU A 584 0.55 -4.27 25.54
N PRO A 585 1.47 -4.05 24.58
CA PRO A 585 2.08 -5.13 23.82
C PRO A 585 2.86 -6.09 24.73
N ALA A 586 2.62 -7.39 24.58
CA ALA A 586 3.39 -8.43 25.26
C ALA A 586 4.35 -9.12 24.26
N GLN A 587 5.59 -9.34 24.69
CA GLN A 587 6.59 -10.03 23.85
C GLN A 587 6.44 -11.54 23.95
N ALA A 588 6.42 -12.21 22.79
CA ALA A 588 6.39 -13.66 22.71
C ALA A 588 7.69 -14.26 23.27
N PRO A 589 7.64 -15.21 24.21
CA PRO A 589 8.81 -15.94 24.69
C PRO A 589 9.57 -16.62 23.54
N ALA A 590 10.88 -16.86 23.69
CA ALA A 590 11.73 -17.36 22.61
C ALA A 590 11.16 -18.61 21.90
N GLY A 591 10.63 -19.58 22.65
CA GLY A 591 10.02 -20.81 22.10
C GLY A 591 8.71 -20.62 21.34
N LEU A 592 8.05 -19.46 21.50
CA LEU A 592 6.79 -19.09 20.85
C LEU A 592 6.94 -17.91 19.87
N SER A 593 8.16 -17.38 19.69
CA SER A 593 8.40 -16.19 18.86
C SER A 593 8.25 -16.45 17.35
N SER A 594 8.47 -17.68 16.89
CA SER A 594 8.46 -18.06 15.48
C SER A 594 7.05 -18.25 14.91
N THR A 595 6.73 -17.51 13.84
CA THR A 595 5.49 -17.66 13.08
C THR A 595 5.45 -18.97 12.29
N ASP A 596 6.60 -19.45 11.78
CA ASP A 596 6.69 -20.73 11.06
C ASP A 596 6.35 -21.92 11.96
N SER A 597 6.79 -21.90 13.22
CA SER A 597 6.47 -22.97 14.17
C SER A 597 4.98 -22.96 14.54
N LEU A 598 4.37 -21.77 14.63
CA LEU A 598 2.92 -21.61 14.81
C LEU A 598 2.16 -22.19 13.61
N GLN A 599 2.54 -21.82 12.38
CA GLN A 599 1.89 -22.30 11.17
C GLN A 599 1.96 -23.84 11.06
N LYS A 600 3.13 -24.44 11.31
CA LYS A 600 3.29 -25.90 11.33
C LYS A 600 2.39 -26.57 12.37
N CYS A 601 2.27 -26.00 13.57
CA CYS A 601 1.40 -26.50 14.63
C CYS A 601 -0.09 -26.43 14.24
N LEU A 602 -0.51 -25.36 13.57
CA LEU A 602 -1.89 -25.24 13.10
C LEU A 602 -2.21 -26.22 11.95
N HIS A 603 -1.27 -26.49 11.04
CA HIS A 603 -1.43 -27.51 10.01
C HIS A 603 -1.49 -28.92 10.60
N SER A 604 -0.61 -29.27 11.55
CA SER A 604 -0.63 -30.61 12.18
C SER A 604 -1.95 -30.89 12.89
N ARG A 605 -2.64 -29.84 13.37
CA ARG A 605 -3.96 -29.91 14.02
C ARG A 605 -5.14 -29.67 13.08
N GLN A 606 -4.93 -29.66 11.76
CA GLN A 606 -5.98 -29.43 10.75
C GLN A 606 -6.80 -28.15 10.99
N CYS A 607 -6.20 -27.15 11.63
CA CYS A 607 -6.83 -25.85 11.89
C CYS A 607 -6.81 -24.96 10.65
N ILE A 608 -5.87 -25.21 9.73
CA ILE A 608 -5.78 -24.55 8.43
C ILE A 608 -6.15 -25.60 7.37
N PRO A 609 -7.16 -25.33 6.53
CA PRO A 609 -7.54 -26.22 5.45
C PRO A 609 -6.41 -26.46 4.44
N THR A 610 -6.47 -27.59 3.74
CA THR A 610 -5.60 -27.86 2.57
C THR A 610 -6.21 -27.30 1.29
N ASP A 611 -5.39 -27.05 0.27
CA ASP A 611 -5.83 -26.51 -1.03
C ASP A 611 -7.02 -27.31 -1.61
N SER A 612 -6.98 -28.64 -1.55
CA SER A 612 -8.08 -29.51 -1.98
C SER A 612 -9.37 -29.28 -1.19
N GLN A 613 -9.29 -29.05 0.12
CA GLN A 613 -10.45 -28.74 0.95
C GLN A 613 -11.03 -27.35 0.63
N GLU A 614 -10.16 -26.39 0.26
CA GLU A 614 -10.58 -25.06 -0.19
C GLU A 614 -11.32 -25.16 -1.52
N ASP A 615 -10.78 -25.92 -2.47
CA ASP A 615 -11.38 -26.17 -3.78
C ASP A 615 -12.78 -26.76 -3.65
N ILE A 616 -12.95 -27.78 -2.81
CA ILE A 616 -14.25 -28.41 -2.56
C ILE A 616 -15.29 -27.40 -2.06
N ARG A 617 -14.93 -26.53 -1.11
CA ARG A 617 -15.87 -25.52 -0.58
C ARG A 617 -16.12 -24.37 -1.55
N ARG A 618 -15.10 -23.95 -2.30
CA ARG A 618 -15.23 -22.94 -3.36
C ARG A 618 -16.19 -23.43 -4.45
N ASP A 619 -16.02 -24.68 -4.88
CA ASP A 619 -16.91 -25.34 -5.83
C ASP A 619 -18.34 -25.47 -5.29
N ALA A 620 -18.50 -25.85 -4.02
CA ALA A 620 -19.82 -25.93 -3.39
C ALA A 620 -20.50 -24.55 -3.32
N PHE A 621 -19.73 -23.49 -3.02
CA PHE A 621 -20.22 -22.11 -3.01
C PHE A 621 -20.63 -21.63 -4.41
N GLU A 622 -19.80 -21.81 -5.43
CA GLU A 622 -20.12 -21.41 -6.80
C GLU A 622 -21.29 -22.22 -7.38
N LEU A 623 -21.42 -23.49 -7.00
CA LEU A 623 -22.57 -24.30 -7.37
C LEU A 623 -23.87 -23.77 -6.72
N ILE A 624 -23.90 -23.54 -5.40
CA ILE A 624 -25.13 -23.01 -4.80
C ILE A 624 -25.45 -21.60 -5.30
N LYS A 625 -24.44 -20.80 -5.61
CA LYS A 625 -24.58 -19.47 -6.21
C LYS A 625 -25.22 -19.54 -7.59
N SER A 626 -24.72 -20.40 -8.49
CA SER A 626 -25.32 -20.59 -9.83
C SER A 626 -26.76 -21.11 -9.76
N VAL A 627 -27.06 -22.03 -8.84
CA VAL A 627 -28.42 -22.56 -8.61
C VAL A 627 -29.36 -21.48 -8.07
N VAL A 628 -28.91 -20.65 -7.13
CA VAL A 628 -29.75 -19.58 -6.55
C VAL A 628 -29.95 -18.44 -7.53
N LEU A 629 -28.95 -18.08 -8.34
CA LEU A 629 -29.00 -16.95 -9.27
C LEU A 629 -29.57 -17.30 -10.66
N ASP A 630 -29.74 -18.59 -10.98
CA ASP A 630 -30.37 -19.08 -12.23
C ASP A 630 -29.54 -18.78 -13.51
N SER A 631 -28.21 -18.94 -13.42
CA SER A 631 -27.26 -18.56 -14.49
C SER A 631 -27.36 -19.40 -15.79
N HIS A 632 -28.14 -20.48 -15.80
CA HIS A 632 -28.11 -21.51 -16.86
C HIS A 632 -29.37 -21.58 -17.74
N VAL A 633 -30.30 -20.61 -17.68
CA VAL A 633 -31.46 -20.56 -18.60
C VAL A 633 -31.28 -19.42 -19.62
N SER A 634 -30.69 -19.80 -20.76
CA SER A 634 -30.78 -19.28 -22.14
C SER A 634 -31.01 -17.78 -22.39
N ASN A 635 -30.06 -17.19 -23.12
CA ASN A 635 -30.12 -15.92 -23.86
C ASN A 635 -31.21 -15.93 -24.96
N GLY A 636 -32.49 -15.92 -24.57
CA GLY A 636 -33.62 -15.66 -25.47
C GLY A 636 -34.11 -14.21 -25.32
N PRO A 637 -34.43 -13.50 -26.42
CA PRO A 637 -34.74 -12.06 -26.40
C PRO A 637 -36.05 -11.68 -25.68
N ASP A 638 -36.90 -12.64 -25.31
CA ASP A 638 -38.26 -12.39 -24.77
C ASP A 638 -38.45 -12.60 -23.25
N THR A 639 -37.40 -12.61 -22.43
CA THR A 639 -37.53 -12.77 -20.96
C THR A 639 -37.02 -11.57 -20.13
N LEU A 640 -37.32 -10.36 -20.59
CA LEU A 640 -37.03 -9.12 -19.83
C LEU A 640 -37.99 -8.86 -18.65
N THR A 641 -39.07 -9.63 -18.50
CA THR A 641 -40.03 -9.49 -17.40
C THR A 641 -39.74 -10.51 -16.29
N GLY A 642 -38.96 -10.13 -15.26
CA GLY A 642 -38.99 -10.82 -13.96
C GLY A 642 -37.68 -11.17 -13.25
N ARG A 643 -36.51 -10.69 -13.69
CA ARG A 643 -35.26 -10.87 -12.93
C ARG A 643 -35.21 -9.88 -11.77
N PHE A 644 -35.41 -10.35 -10.54
CA PHE A 644 -35.17 -9.56 -9.33
C PHE A 644 -33.68 -9.60 -8.99
N PRO A 645 -33.04 -8.47 -8.66
CA PRO A 645 -31.66 -8.46 -8.20
C PRO A 645 -31.57 -9.25 -6.90
N VAL A 646 -30.79 -10.32 -6.92
CA VAL A 646 -30.47 -11.14 -5.74
C VAL A 646 -28.95 -11.20 -5.63
N VAL A 647 -28.45 -10.84 -4.46
CA VAL A 647 -27.03 -10.93 -4.10
C VAL A 647 -26.88 -12.13 -3.18
N LEU A 648 -25.95 -13.04 -3.49
CA LEU A 648 -25.55 -14.15 -2.62
C LEU A 648 -24.10 -13.95 -2.20
N ILE A 649 -23.85 -13.94 -0.89
CA ILE A 649 -22.52 -13.76 -0.30
C ILE A 649 -22.23 -14.84 0.74
N PRO A 650 -20.97 -15.30 0.86
CA PRO A 650 -20.57 -16.13 1.98
C PRO A 650 -20.42 -15.27 3.23
N VAL A 651 -20.88 -15.77 4.37
CA VAL A 651 -20.70 -15.13 5.68
C VAL A 651 -20.07 -16.10 6.68
N GLY A 652 -20.04 -15.72 7.96
CA GLY A 652 -19.54 -16.59 9.02
C GLY A 652 -18.05 -16.88 8.94
N SER A 653 -17.65 -18.07 9.40
CA SER A 653 -16.24 -18.47 9.44
C SER A 653 -15.63 -18.61 8.04
N TYR A 654 -16.41 -19.07 7.05
CA TYR A 654 -15.97 -19.16 5.67
C TYR A 654 -15.76 -17.78 5.06
N GLY A 655 -16.73 -16.87 5.18
CA GLY A 655 -16.59 -15.49 4.70
C GLY A 655 -15.41 -14.74 5.33
N LEU A 656 -15.12 -14.98 6.62
CA LEU A 656 -13.97 -14.38 7.30
C LEU A 656 -12.63 -15.09 7.00
N GLY A 657 -12.66 -16.30 6.39
CA GLY A 657 -11.47 -17.11 6.09
C GLY A 657 -10.84 -17.78 7.33
N VAL A 658 -11.65 -18.11 8.34
CA VAL A 658 -11.24 -18.80 9.59
C VAL A 658 -11.98 -20.12 9.79
N TRP A 659 -12.42 -20.72 8.68
CA TRP A 659 -13.11 -21.99 8.67
C TRP A 659 -12.12 -23.16 8.87
N THR A 660 -12.66 -24.31 9.25
CA THR A 660 -11.95 -25.58 9.48
C THR A 660 -12.75 -26.71 8.81
N LEU A 661 -12.21 -27.93 8.76
CA LEU A 661 -12.88 -29.08 8.13
C LEU A 661 -14.33 -29.29 8.61
N ASP A 662 -14.61 -29.07 9.90
CA ASP A 662 -15.95 -29.24 10.48
C ASP A 662 -16.87 -28.01 10.32
N SER A 663 -16.39 -26.95 9.68
CA SER A 663 -17.17 -25.72 9.52
C SER A 663 -18.17 -25.86 8.36
N ASP A 664 -19.40 -25.44 8.64
CA ASP A 664 -20.47 -25.29 7.64
C ASP A 664 -20.22 -24.05 6.76
N LEU A 665 -20.88 -23.99 5.60
CA LEU A 665 -20.84 -22.86 4.69
C LEU A 665 -22.07 -21.96 4.90
N ASP A 666 -21.88 -20.84 5.59
CA ASP A 666 -22.96 -19.86 5.78
C ASP A 666 -23.15 -19.00 4.52
N CYS A 667 -24.29 -19.12 3.86
CA CYS A 667 -24.66 -18.33 2.68
C CYS A 667 -25.78 -17.35 3.02
N PHE A 668 -25.61 -16.09 2.65
CA PHE A 668 -26.58 -15.04 2.93
C PHE A 668 -27.03 -14.35 1.64
N CYS A 669 -28.34 -14.35 1.43
CA CYS A 669 -28.97 -13.74 0.26
C CYS A 669 -29.69 -12.44 0.60
N ILE A 670 -29.56 -11.46 -0.29
CA ILE A 670 -30.24 -10.15 -0.21
C ILE A 670 -31.02 -9.97 -1.51
N GLY A 671 -32.29 -9.59 -1.44
CA GLY A 671 -33.07 -9.36 -2.65
C GLY A 671 -34.35 -8.56 -2.43
N ALA A 672 -35.10 -8.36 -3.52
CA ALA A 672 -36.33 -7.57 -3.51
C ALA A 672 -37.58 -8.36 -3.11
N CYS A 673 -37.61 -9.67 -3.33
CA CYS A 673 -38.82 -10.49 -3.15
C CYS A 673 -39.07 -10.88 -1.69
N SER A 674 -40.29 -11.32 -1.37
CA SER A 674 -40.60 -11.82 -0.03
C SER A 674 -39.81 -13.10 0.29
N ALA A 675 -39.49 -13.34 1.56
CA ALA A 675 -38.77 -14.55 1.98
C ALA A 675 -39.51 -15.85 1.58
N VAL A 676 -40.84 -15.83 1.61
CA VAL A 676 -41.67 -16.98 1.19
C VAL A 676 -41.48 -17.26 -0.30
N THR A 677 -41.55 -16.21 -1.13
CA THR A 677 -41.33 -16.31 -2.57
C THR A 677 -39.91 -16.78 -2.86
N PHE A 678 -38.90 -16.18 -2.22
CA PHE A 678 -37.48 -16.54 -2.39
C PHE A 678 -37.25 -18.03 -2.14
N PHE A 679 -37.61 -18.54 -0.95
CA PHE A 679 -37.37 -19.94 -0.61
C PHE A 679 -38.18 -20.92 -1.46
N ARG A 680 -39.35 -20.52 -1.96
CA ARG A 680 -40.11 -21.33 -2.93
C ARG A 680 -39.37 -21.44 -4.26
N LEU A 681 -38.85 -20.33 -4.79
CA LEU A 681 -38.08 -20.31 -6.04
C LEU A 681 -36.78 -21.10 -5.90
N VAL A 682 -36.02 -20.91 -4.81
CA VAL A 682 -34.78 -21.65 -4.56
C VAL A 682 -35.03 -23.15 -4.51
N ARG A 683 -36.10 -23.62 -3.86
CA ARG A 683 -36.46 -25.04 -3.85
C ARG A 683 -36.83 -25.57 -5.22
N GLN A 684 -37.56 -24.79 -6.02
CA GLN A 684 -37.86 -25.16 -7.41
C GLN A 684 -36.60 -25.25 -8.26
N ARG A 685 -35.64 -24.34 -8.07
CA ARG A 685 -34.34 -24.35 -8.77
C ARG A 685 -33.49 -25.55 -8.34
N ILE A 686 -33.42 -25.85 -7.05
CA ILE A 686 -32.73 -27.03 -6.53
C ILE A 686 -33.36 -28.32 -7.09
N ALA A 687 -34.69 -28.40 -7.17
CA ALA A 687 -35.38 -29.56 -7.74
C ALA A 687 -35.16 -29.71 -9.26
N LYS A 688 -34.82 -28.63 -9.97
CA LYS A 688 -34.47 -28.64 -11.40
C LYS A 688 -32.99 -28.95 -11.65
N SER A 689 -32.10 -28.54 -10.75
CA SER A 689 -30.70 -28.96 -10.78
C SER A 689 -30.58 -30.45 -10.45
N THR A 690 -29.60 -31.14 -11.01
CA THR A 690 -29.38 -32.59 -10.80
C THR A 690 -29.38 -32.93 -9.31
N SER A 691 -30.35 -33.75 -8.87
CA SER A 691 -30.68 -33.99 -7.46
C SER A 691 -29.55 -34.60 -6.62
N ASP A 692 -28.52 -35.18 -7.27
CA ASP A 692 -27.41 -35.84 -6.57
C ASP A 692 -26.35 -34.86 -6.05
N VAL A 693 -26.38 -33.59 -6.47
CA VAL A 693 -25.31 -32.63 -6.16
C VAL A 693 -25.74 -31.58 -5.10
N VAL A 694 -27.04 -31.27 -5.02
CA VAL A 694 -27.61 -30.32 -4.04
C VAL A 694 -28.87 -30.90 -3.40
N ARG A 695 -28.85 -31.09 -2.08
CA ARG A 695 -29.94 -31.69 -1.32
C ARG A 695 -30.45 -30.75 -0.24
N VAL A 696 -31.78 -30.61 -0.13
CA VAL A 696 -32.40 -29.88 0.99
C VAL A 696 -32.52 -30.81 2.19
N LEU A 697 -31.80 -30.51 3.28
CA LEU A 697 -31.87 -31.31 4.51
C LEU A 697 -33.10 -30.94 5.34
N ARG A 698 -33.29 -29.65 5.63
CA ARG A 698 -34.44 -29.16 6.43
C ARG A 698 -34.68 -27.66 6.29
N LYS A 699 -35.86 -27.22 6.71
CA LYS A 699 -36.22 -25.80 6.88
C LYS A 699 -36.30 -25.48 8.36
N VAL A 700 -35.53 -24.49 8.81
CA VAL A 700 -35.51 -24.08 10.22
C VAL A 700 -36.16 -22.70 10.35
N LYS A 701 -37.07 -22.57 11.33
CA LYS A 701 -37.58 -21.27 11.78
C LYS A 701 -36.79 -20.86 13.03
N SER A 702 -36.13 -19.71 12.97
CA SER A 702 -35.34 -19.15 14.07
C SER A 702 -35.84 -17.75 14.44
N LYS A 703 -35.33 -17.18 15.53
CA LYS A 703 -35.61 -15.78 15.93
C LYS A 703 -35.21 -14.77 14.86
N SER A 704 -34.17 -15.05 14.06
CA SER A 704 -33.75 -14.19 12.95
C SER A 704 -34.52 -14.46 11.66
N GLY A 705 -35.41 -15.45 11.61
CA GLY A 705 -36.25 -15.77 10.46
C GLY A 705 -36.08 -17.21 9.95
N THR A 706 -36.52 -17.45 8.72
CA THR A 706 -36.43 -18.76 8.05
C THR A 706 -35.05 -18.94 7.41
N MET A 707 -34.48 -20.14 7.55
CA MET A 707 -33.28 -20.60 6.84
C MET A 707 -33.51 -21.98 6.22
N LEU A 708 -32.76 -22.30 5.17
CA LEU A 708 -32.67 -23.65 4.62
C LEU A 708 -31.29 -24.23 4.96
N ILE A 709 -31.29 -25.45 5.50
CA ILE A 709 -30.08 -26.24 5.68
C ILE A 709 -29.98 -27.18 4.49
N LEU A 710 -28.90 -27.09 3.75
CA LEU A 710 -28.64 -27.83 2.52
C LEU A 710 -27.38 -28.67 2.67
N GLU A 711 -27.21 -29.63 1.78
CA GLU A 711 -25.95 -30.32 1.54
C GLU A 711 -25.59 -30.16 0.06
N VAL A 712 -24.40 -29.65 -0.21
CA VAL A 712 -23.89 -29.36 -1.55
C VAL A 712 -22.55 -30.06 -1.69
N ARG A 713 -22.49 -31.10 -2.53
CA ARG A 713 -21.29 -31.95 -2.69
C ARG A 713 -20.69 -32.44 -1.35
N GLY A 714 -21.56 -32.84 -0.41
CA GLY A 714 -21.15 -33.28 0.93
C GLY A 714 -20.78 -32.16 1.92
N VAL A 715 -20.81 -30.89 1.50
CA VAL A 715 -20.62 -29.73 2.38
C VAL A 715 -21.97 -29.26 2.90
N ARG A 716 -22.12 -29.09 4.22
CA ARG A 716 -23.33 -28.49 4.80
C ARG A 716 -23.36 -26.99 4.51
N VAL A 717 -24.49 -26.50 4.03
CA VAL A 717 -24.69 -25.09 3.64
C VAL A 717 -25.92 -24.51 4.33
N ASP A 718 -25.75 -23.40 5.04
CA ASP A 718 -26.81 -22.68 5.74
C ASP A 718 -27.23 -21.47 4.90
N LEU A 719 -28.39 -21.56 4.23
CA LEU A 719 -28.88 -20.50 3.34
C LEU A 719 -29.91 -19.60 4.04
N GLN A 720 -29.54 -18.34 4.23
CA GLN A 720 -30.36 -17.29 4.84
C GLN A 720 -30.80 -16.25 3.81
N TYR A 721 -31.90 -15.53 4.10
CA TYR A 721 -32.42 -14.51 3.20
C TYR A 721 -32.95 -13.27 3.93
N CYS A 722 -32.57 -12.10 3.43
CA CYS A 722 -33.10 -10.79 3.82
C CYS A 722 -33.73 -10.06 2.63
N GLN A 723 -34.94 -9.56 2.83
CA GLN A 723 -35.60 -8.69 1.85
C GLN A 723 -35.13 -7.25 2.06
N ALA A 724 -34.27 -6.77 1.17
CA ALA A 724 -33.73 -5.41 1.20
C ALA A 724 -33.37 -4.97 -0.25
N PRO A 725 -34.37 -4.51 -1.04
CA PRO A 725 -34.21 -4.23 -2.47
C PRO A 725 -33.11 -3.19 -2.73
N HIS A 726 -33.14 -2.05 -2.05
CA HIS A 726 -32.15 -0.99 -2.22
C HIS A 726 -30.71 -1.43 -1.87
N ILE A 727 -30.56 -2.36 -0.91
CA ILE A 727 -29.26 -2.92 -0.56
C ILE A 727 -28.77 -3.85 -1.66
N ALA A 728 -29.65 -4.67 -2.23
CA ALA A 728 -29.30 -5.57 -3.33
C ALA A 728 -28.95 -4.80 -4.62
N GLU A 729 -29.68 -3.73 -4.93
CA GLU A 729 -29.46 -2.89 -6.12
C GLU A 729 -28.14 -2.11 -6.06
N ALA A 730 -27.78 -1.58 -4.88
CA ALA A 730 -26.57 -0.78 -4.69
C ALA A 730 -25.35 -1.62 -4.25
N TRP A 731 -25.43 -2.95 -4.32
CA TRP A 731 -24.34 -3.84 -3.96
C TRP A 731 -23.23 -3.84 -5.02
N PRO A 732 -21.93 -3.92 -4.65
CA PRO A 732 -21.37 -3.98 -3.30
C PRO A 732 -21.15 -2.60 -2.65
N GLU A 733 -21.27 -1.50 -3.38
CA GLU A 733 -20.89 -0.16 -2.93
C GLU A 733 -21.56 0.28 -1.61
N ILE A 734 -22.81 -0.12 -1.41
CA ILE A 734 -23.57 0.23 -0.21
C ILE A 734 -22.93 -0.29 1.08
N ILE A 735 -22.24 -1.44 1.06
CA ILE A 735 -21.67 -2.04 2.27
C ILE A 735 -20.44 -1.31 2.79
N ARG A 736 -19.83 -0.45 1.96
CA ARG A 736 -18.68 0.40 2.33
C ARG A 736 -19.09 1.71 2.99
N ARG A 737 -20.38 2.04 2.96
CA ARG A 737 -20.89 3.28 3.57
C ARG A 737 -20.80 3.19 5.09
N GLN A 738 -20.74 4.35 5.73
CA GLN A 738 -20.67 4.43 7.18
C GLN A 738 -21.87 3.74 7.86
N PRO A 739 -21.70 3.16 9.05
CA PRO A 739 -22.78 2.46 9.76
C PRO A 739 -24.04 3.30 10.00
N THR A 740 -23.88 4.63 10.08
CA THR A 740 -24.93 5.65 10.30
C THR A 740 -25.59 6.14 9.02
N ASP A 741 -25.18 5.65 7.84
CA ASP A 741 -25.76 6.07 6.56
C ASP A 741 -27.27 5.78 6.52
N PRO A 742 -28.11 6.73 6.05
CA PRO A 742 -29.56 6.56 5.95
C PRO A 742 -29.99 5.33 5.14
N ALA A 743 -29.15 4.81 4.25
CA ALA A 743 -29.42 3.58 3.52
C ALA A 743 -29.61 2.35 4.43
N PHE A 744 -29.10 2.40 5.67
CA PHE A 744 -29.30 1.39 6.70
C PHE A 744 -30.44 1.72 7.69
N ALA A 745 -31.31 2.69 7.40
CA ALA A 745 -32.51 2.96 8.18
C ALA A 745 -33.62 1.92 7.88
N LEU A 746 -33.33 0.64 8.17
CA LEU A 746 -34.20 -0.50 7.93
C LEU A 746 -34.91 -0.96 9.21
N LYS A 747 -35.97 -1.77 9.06
CA LYS A 747 -36.67 -2.40 10.20
C LYS A 747 -35.70 -3.25 11.03
N PHE A 748 -35.98 -3.38 12.34
CA PHE A 748 -35.16 -4.14 13.28
C PHE A 748 -34.83 -5.56 12.78
N GLU A 749 -35.81 -6.29 12.23
CA GLU A 749 -35.62 -7.65 11.73
C GLU A 749 -34.70 -7.72 10.51
N ALA A 750 -34.80 -6.74 9.61
CA ALA A 750 -33.95 -6.65 8.43
C ALA A 750 -32.51 -6.31 8.83
N LEU A 751 -32.32 -5.40 9.79
CA LEU A 751 -31.01 -5.08 10.35
C LEU A 751 -30.38 -6.26 11.07
N LEU A 752 -31.15 -7.00 11.88
CA LEU A 752 -30.69 -8.19 12.56
C LEU A 752 -30.20 -9.26 11.56
N LYS A 753 -30.90 -9.44 10.45
CA LYS A 753 -30.50 -10.35 9.35
C LYS A 753 -29.29 -9.86 8.57
N LEU A 754 -29.18 -8.56 8.31
CA LEU A 754 -28.04 -7.98 7.59
C LEU A 754 -26.77 -7.91 8.45
N LYS A 755 -26.91 -7.97 9.78
CA LYS A 755 -25.81 -7.80 10.73
C LYS A 755 -24.58 -8.68 10.42
N PRO A 756 -24.69 -9.99 10.14
CA PRO A 756 -23.52 -10.83 9.84
C PRO A 756 -22.75 -10.36 8.60
N ALA A 757 -23.45 -9.92 7.55
CA ALA A 757 -22.82 -9.36 6.36
C ALA A 757 -22.13 -8.03 6.67
N ARG A 758 -22.81 -7.12 7.37
CA ARG A 758 -22.25 -5.81 7.75
C ARG A 758 -21.01 -5.94 8.63
N ASP A 759 -21.08 -6.79 9.65
CA ASP A 759 -19.96 -7.08 10.53
C ASP A 759 -18.80 -7.72 9.76
N LEU A 760 -19.06 -8.72 8.90
CA LEU A 760 -18.03 -9.36 8.09
C LEU A 760 -17.29 -8.35 7.22
N PHE A 761 -18.01 -7.55 6.43
CA PHE A 761 -17.36 -6.62 5.52
C PHE A 761 -16.58 -5.55 6.26
N TYR A 762 -17.10 -5.05 7.38
CA TYR A 762 -16.33 -4.17 8.27
C TYR A 762 -15.02 -4.83 8.75
N LEU A 763 -15.05 -6.10 9.13
CA LEU A 763 -13.85 -6.84 9.54
C LEU A 763 -12.84 -6.95 8.40
N LEU A 764 -13.28 -7.36 7.21
CA LEU A 764 -12.43 -7.52 6.04
C LEU A 764 -11.73 -6.21 5.65
N TYR A 765 -12.44 -5.08 5.76
CA TYR A 765 -11.87 -3.79 5.44
C TYR A 765 -11.04 -3.20 6.56
N SER A 766 -11.35 -3.47 7.84
CA SER A 766 -10.72 -2.72 8.93
C SER A 766 -9.60 -3.44 9.68
N ILE A 767 -9.49 -4.76 9.53
CA ILE A 767 -8.37 -5.51 10.12
C ILE A 767 -7.07 -5.12 9.39
N PRO A 768 -6.02 -4.67 10.10
CA PRO A 768 -4.77 -4.23 9.48
C PRO A 768 -4.09 -5.32 8.64
N ASP A 769 -3.96 -6.51 9.22
CA ASP A 769 -3.44 -7.72 8.57
C ASP A 769 -4.38 -8.91 8.81
N LEU A 770 -5.06 -9.34 7.75
CA LEU A 770 -6.01 -10.45 7.81
C LEU A 770 -5.33 -11.80 7.99
N VAL A 771 -4.11 -11.99 7.48
CA VAL A 771 -3.40 -13.28 7.58
C VAL A 771 -2.96 -13.51 9.01
N GLN A 772 -2.34 -12.50 9.62
CA GLN A 772 -1.90 -12.56 11.01
C GLN A 772 -3.10 -12.68 11.98
N PHE A 773 -4.19 -11.97 11.70
CA PHE A 773 -5.46 -12.13 12.41
C PHE A 773 -6.01 -13.56 12.31
N ARG A 774 -6.04 -14.16 11.11
CA ARG A 774 -6.57 -15.52 10.90
C ARG A 774 -5.75 -16.56 11.63
N MET A 775 -4.43 -16.49 11.58
CA MET A 775 -3.55 -17.40 12.30
C MET A 775 -3.78 -17.31 13.82
N ALA A 776 -3.82 -16.09 14.37
CA ALA A 776 -4.10 -15.89 15.79
C ALA A 776 -5.50 -16.38 16.18
N TYR A 777 -6.51 -16.11 15.33
CA TYR A 777 -7.88 -16.58 15.52
C TYR A 777 -7.95 -18.10 15.57
N GLN A 778 -7.30 -18.82 14.63
CA GLN A 778 -7.32 -20.28 14.59
C GLN A 778 -6.68 -20.87 15.84
N LEU A 779 -5.55 -20.32 16.30
CA LEU A 779 -4.93 -20.76 17.55
C LEU A 779 -5.86 -20.54 18.76
N ILE A 780 -6.45 -19.35 18.90
CA ILE A 780 -7.34 -19.02 20.04
C ILE A 780 -8.60 -19.88 19.99
N LYS A 781 -9.19 -20.10 18.81
CA LYS A 781 -10.33 -20.98 18.62
C LYS A 781 -9.99 -22.42 19.03
N GLU A 782 -8.85 -22.92 18.59
CA GLU A 782 -8.41 -24.28 18.91
C GLU A 782 -8.09 -24.44 20.40
N TRP A 783 -7.39 -23.48 21.00
CA TRP A 783 -7.21 -23.40 22.44
C TRP A 783 -8.55 -23.45 23.19
N ALA A 784 -9.51 -22.60 22.79
CA ALA A 784 -10.82 -22.54 23.45
C ALA A 784 -11.59 -23.87 23.32
N LYS A 785 -11.49 -24.57 22.18
CA LYS A 785 -12.07 -25.90 21.99
C LYS A 785 -11.44 -26.92 22.93
N ILE A 786 -10.11 -27.00 22.95
CA ILE A 786 -9.35 -27.94 23.81
C ILE A 786 -9.63 -27.66 25.28
N ARG A 787 -9.81 -26.40 25.67
CA ARG A 787 -10.13 -26.04 27.06
C ARG A 787 -11.61 -26.16 27.40
N GLY A 788 -12.48 -26.59 26.47
CA GLY A 788 -13.90 -26.72 26.72
C GLY A 788 -14.58 -25.40 27.06
N ILE A 789 -14.13 -24.30 26.45
CA ILE A 789 -14.68 -22.95 26.60
C ILE A 789 -15.04 -22.33 25.23
N TYR A 790 -15.27 -23.19 24.23
CA TYR A 790 -15.81 -22.81 22.93
C TYR A 790 -17.24 -23.37 22.80
N GLY A 791 -18.23 -22.48 22.82
CA GLY A 791 -19.64 -22.81 22.76
C GLY A 791 -20.50 -21.67 23.31
N ALA A 792 -20.84 -20.69 22.46
CA ALA A 792 -21.62 -19.51 22.88
C ALA A 792 -22.96 -19.88 23.55
N ARG A 793 -23.60 -20.98 23.13
CA ARG A 793 -24.85 -21.49 23.73
C ARG A 793 -24.71 -21.90 25.22
N PHE A 794 -23.50 -22.28 25.63
CA PHE A 794 -23.16 -22.64 27.01
C PHE A 794 -22.60 -21.46 27.82
N GLY A 795 -22.72 -20.24 27.31
CA GLY A 795 -22.22 -19.04 27.99
C GLY A 795 -20.70 -18.85 27.92
N TYR A 796 -20.03 -19.54 27.00
CA TYR A 796 -18.59 -19.41 26.73
C TYR A 796 -18.30 -18.63 25.43
N LEU A 797 -17.05 -18.66 24.96
CA LEU A 797 -16.64 -17.97 23.73
C LEU A 797 -17.25 -18.64 22.49
N GLY A 798 -17.41 -17.84 21.44
CA GLY A 798 -17.81 -18.28 20.11
C GLY A 798 -17.07 -17.46 19.07
N GLY A 799 -17.28 -17.75 17.79
CA GLY A 799 -16.49 -17.11 16.73
C GLY A 799 -16.54 -15.57 16.79
N ILE A 800 -17.74 -15.00 16.91
CA ILE A 800 -17.90 -13.54 17.02
C ILE A 800 -17.21 -12.95 18.25
N HIS A 801 -17.21 -13.66 19.39
CA HIS A 801 -16.52 -13.21 20.60
C HIS A 801 -15.02 -13.11 20.37
N ILE A 802 -14.42 -14.16 19.79
CA ILE A 802 -12.99 -14.17 19.47
C ILE A 802 -12.68 -13.05 18.48
N SER A 803 -13.50 -12.85 17.44
CA SER A 803 -13.30 -11.76 16.48
C SER A 803 -13.27 -10.39 17.14
N VAL A 804 -14.24 -10.06 18.00
CA VAL A 804 -14.29 -8.74 18.68
C VAL A 804 -13.07 -8.53 19.56
N LEU A 805 -12.73 -9.52 20.39
CA LEU A 805 -11.59 -9.44 21.30
C LEU A 805 -10.27 -9.30 20.53
N LEU A 806 -10.11 -10.06 19.46
CA LEU A 806 -8.88 -10.09 18.68
C LEU A 806 -8.69 -8.83 17.83
N VAL A 807 -9.75 -8.32 17.20
CA VAL A 807 -9.71 -7.07 16.42
C VAL A 807 -9.23 -5.90 17.27
N ARG A 808 -9.69 -5.80 18.51
CA ARG A 808 -9.22 -4.77 19.45
C ARG A 808 -7.70 -4.86 19.63
N ILE A 809 -7.16 -6.04 19.91
CA ILE A 809 -5.71 -6.24 20.06
C ILE A 809 -4.98 -5.87 18.76
N CYS A 810 -5.44 -6.38 17.63
CA CYS A 810 -4.85 -6.12 16.32
C CYS A 810 -4.73 -4.61 16.04
N LYS A 811 -5.84 -3.88 16.10
CA LYS A 811 -5.85 -2.46 15.79
C LYS A 811 -5.05 -1.62 16.78
N MET A 812 -5.10 -1.96 18.07
CA MET A 812 -4.32 -1.27 19.10
C MET A 812 -2.81 -1.46 18.90
N LEU A 813 -2.37 -2.67 18.52
CA LEU A 813 -0.95 -2.94 18.21
C LEU A 813 -0.48 -2.15 16.98
N SER A 814 -1.27 -2.16 15.90
CA SER A 814 -0.98 -1.37 14.70
C SER A 814 -0.94 0.14 14.97
N HIS A 815 -1.91 0.66 15.73
CA HIS A 815 -2.01 2.09 16.02
C HIS A 815 -0.83 2.59 16.87
N SER A 816 -0.34 1.77 17.81
CA SER A 816 0.85 2.05 18.61
C SER A 816 2.17 1.85 17.84
N GLY A 817 2.11 1.55 16.53
CA GLY A 817 3.30 1.33 15.70
C GLY A 817 4.05 0.03 16.01
N ASN A 818 3.42 -0.98 16.60
CA ASN A 818 4.08 -2.27 16.83
C ASN A 818 3.94 -3.18 15.60
N ASN A 819 4.95 -4.02 15.35
CA ASN A 819 4.85 -5.03 14.30
C ASN A 819 3.77 -6.05 14.67
N MET A 820 2.78 -6.20 13.80
CA MET A 820 1.67 -7.11 13.99
C MET A 820 2.02 -8.52 13.51
N THR A 821 2.68 -9.33 14.35
CA THR A 821 2.84 -10.77 14.08
C THR A 821 1.77 -11.57 14.82
N ALA A 822 1.35 -12.72 14.30
CA ALA A 822 0.39 -13.60 14.97
C ALA A 822 0.86 -13.96 16.38
N THR A 823 2.16 -14.22 16.56
CA THR A 823 2.76 -14.55 17.86
C THR A 823 2.65 -13.40 18.87
N SER A 824 2.90 -12.14 18.45
CA SER A 824 2.74 -10.95 19.29
C SER A 824 1.26 -10.69 19.62
N VAL A 825 0.35 -10.88 18.66
CA VAL A 825 -1.09 -10.73 18.84
C VAL A 825 -1.62 -11.75 19.84
N ILE A 826 -1.25 -13.03 19.71
CA ILE A 826 -1.63 -14.11 20.62
C ILE A 826 -1.12 -13.84 22.04
N THR A 827 0.16 -13.49 22.18
CA THR A 827 0.76 -13.24 23.49
C THR A 827 0.10 -12.05 24.18
N THR A 828 -0.12 -10.96 23.44
CA THR A 828 -0.82 -9.77 23.95
C THR A 828 -2.27 -10.08 24.30
N PHE A 829 -2.96 -10.92 23.52
CA PHE A 829 -4.33 -11.35 23.80
C PHE A 829 -4.43 -12.03 25.16
N PHE A 830 -3.58 -13.03 25.43
CA PHE A 830 -3.65 -13.77 26.70
C PHE A 830 -3.19 -12.92 27.88
N ASP A 831 -2.14 -12.10 27.72
CA ASP A 831 -1.68 -11.21 28.79
C ASP A 831 -2.74 -10.16 29.18
N HIS A 832 -3.34 -9.50 28.17
CA HIS A 832 -4.36 -8.47 28.39
C HIS A 832 -5.64 -9.07 29.00
N TYR A 833 -6.17 -10.13 28.41
CA TYR A 833 -7.47 -10.67 28.84
C TYR A 833 -7.41 -11.54 30.11
N ALA A 834 -6.23 -12.00 30.52
CA ALA A 834 -6.04 -12.64 31.82
C ALA A 834 -6.17 -11.67 33.01
N THR A 835 -5.92 -10.38 32.78
CA THR A 835 -5.98 -9.32 33.81
C THR A 835 -7.17 -8.36 33.62
N PHE A 836 -7.99 -8.59 32.58
CA PHE A 836 -9.15 -7.76 32.26
C PHE A 836 -10.27 -7.95 33.28
N ASN A 837 -10.80 -6.85 33.82
CA ASN A 837 -11.86 -6.90 34.82
C ASN A 837 -13.23 -7.07 34.14
N TRP A 838 -13.62 -8.32 33.87
CA TRP A 838 -14.89 -8.65 33.21
C TRP A 838 -16.13 -8.18 33.97
N GLN A 839 -16.05 -7.95 35.28
CA GLN A 839 -17.18 -7.50 36.11
C GLN A 839 -17.51 -6.03 35.92
N THR A 840 -16.54 -5.19 35.57
CA THR A 840 -16.74 -3.73 35.46
C THR A 840 -16.45 -3.21 34.06
N GLN A 841 -15.51 -3.81 33.34
CA GLN A 841 -15.05 -3.33 32.04
C GLN A 841 -15.84 -3.98 30.88
N VAL A 842 -15.81 -3.31 29.73
CA VAL A 842 -16.49 -3.71 28.50
C VAL A 842 -15.45 -3.90 27.39
N ALA A 843 -15.53 -5.02 26.68
CA ALA A 843 -14.63 -5.33 25.59
C ALA A 843 -15.26 -4.96 24.24
N PHE A 844 -14.69 -3.99 23.52
CA PHE A 844 -15.20 -3.50 22.25
C PHE A 844 -14.05 -3.03 21.33
N ASP A 845 -14.34 -2.81 20.05
CA ASP A 845 -13.43 -2.19 19.08
C ASP A 845 -13.50 -0.65 19.19
N PRO A 846 -12.47 0.03 19.73
CA PRO A 846 -12.49 1.48 19.94
C PRO A 846 -12.38 2.28 18.63
N PHE A 847 -12.00 1.64 17.52
CA PHE A 847 -11.91 2.30 16.21
C PHE A 847 -13.28 2.36 15.53
N PHE A 848 -14.18 1.42 15.82
CA PHE A 848 -15.58 1.49 15.41
C PHE A 848 -16.41 2.37 16.33
N HIS A 849 -16.33 2.10 17.64
CA HIS A 849 -17.14 2.78 18.64
C HIS A 849 -16.41 4.01 19.16
N LYS A 850 -16.27 5.03 18.29
CA LYS A 850 -15.66 6.31 18.65
C LYS A 850 -16.41 7.04 19.76
N GLN A 851 -17.67 6.72 20.02
CA GLN A 851 -18.44 7.14 21.21
C GLN A 851 -19.40 6.01 21.58
N LEU A 852 -18.95 5.07 22.41
CA LEU A 852 -19.79 3.93 22.81
C LEU A 852 -20.92 4.39 23.74
N ARG A 853 -22.16 4.39 23.23
CA ARG A 853 -23.37 4.59 24.05
C ARG A 853 -23.92 3.23 24.45
N TYR A 854 -23.35 2.64 25.50
CA TYR A 854 -23.77 1.33 26.00
C TYR A 854 -23.85 1.32 27.53
N ASP A 855 -25.05 1.09 28.05
CA ASP A 855 -25.29 0.97 29.48
C ASP A 855 -25.35 -0.50 29.88
N ARG A 856 -24.33 -0.95 30.62
CA ARG A 856 -24.23 -2.31 31.13
C ARG A 856 -25.32 -2.59 32.16
N SER A 857 -26.09 -3.66 31.95
CA SER A 857 -27.02 -4.15 32.96
C SER A 857 -26.32 -5.05 33.99
N PHE A 858 -26.79 -5.05 35.25
CA PHE A 858 -26.29 -5.93 36.31
C PHE A 858 -26.45 -7.44 35.99
N ARG A 859 -27.33 -7.76 35.02
CA ARG A 859 -27.57 -9.12 34.52
C ARG A 859 -26.57 -9.57 33.45
N GLU A 860 -25.65 -8.70 33.05
CA GLU A 860 -24.66 -8.97 32.00
C GLU A 860 -23.28 -9.21 32.62
N PRO A 861 -22.93 -10.46 32.97
CA PRO A 861 -21.63 -10.77 33.56
C PRO A 861 -20.48 -10.66 32.55
N LEU A 862 -20.78 -10.77 31.25
CA LEU A 862 -19.83 -10.61 30.15
C LEU A 862 -20.38 -9.59 29.15
N CYS A 863 -19.58 -8.58 28.85
CA CYS A 863 -19.92 -7.53 27.88
C CYS A 863 -18.87 -7.49 26.77
N ILE A 864 -19.09 -8.30 25.73
CA ILE A 864 -18.33 -8.25 24.49
C ILE A 864 -19.21 -7.60 23.43
N ILE A 865 -18.84 -6.40 23.01
CA ILE A 865 -19.66 -5.53 22.18
C ILE A 865 -19.22 -5.64 20.72
N GLY A 866 -20.11 -6.16 19.88
CA GLY A 866 -19.95 -6.19 18.43
C GLY A 866 -20.13 -4.81 17.78
N TRP A 867 -20.14 -4.76 16.45
CA TRP A 867 -20.12 -3.50 15.70
C TRP A 867 -21.52 -2.93 15.46
N HIS A 868 -22.29 -3.53 14.56
CA HIS A 868 -23.54 -2.94 14.11
C HIS A 868 -24.72 -3.22 15.04
N SER A 869 -25.58 -2.22 15.24
CA SER A 869 -26.91 -2.32 15.86
C SER A 869 -27.82 -3.29 15.05
N PRO A 870 -28.84 -3.92 15.66
CA PRO A 870 -29.51 -3.50 16.90
C PRO A 870 -29.10 -4.23 18.18
N VAL A 871 -28.46 -5.40 18.09
CA VAL A 871 -27.95 -6.14 19.26
C VAL A 871 -26.44 -5.98 19.34
N LEU A 872 -25.98 -5.21 20.32
CA LEU A 872 -24.56 -4.87 20.49
C LEU A 872 -23.81 -5.93 21.31
N ASN A 873 -24.33 -6.30 22.48
CA ASN A 873 -23.71 -7.33 23.32
C ASN A 873 -23.91 -8.71 22.70
N THR A 874 -22.81 -9.36 22.30
CA THR A 874 -22.86 -10.69 21.67
C THR A 874 -22.87 -11.82 22.69
N SER A 875 -22.57 -11.54 23.97
CA SER A 875 -22.40 -12.52 25.04
C SER A 875 -23.63 -12.69 25.95
N SER A 876 -24.84 -12.58 25.39
CA SER A 876 -26.09 -12.63 26.17
C SER A 876 -26.34 -13.96 26.90
N ALA A 877 -25.68 -15.04 26.48
CA ALA A 877 -25.78 -16.36 27.12
C ALA A 877 -24.78 -16.56 28.27
N ALA A 878 -23.85 -15.62 28.50
CA ALA A 878 -22.86 -15.75 29.56
C ALA A 878 -23.50 -15.60 30.95
N SER A 879 -23.00 -16.36 31.91
CA SER A 879 -23.39 -16.32 33.32
C SER A 879 -22.16 -16.05 34.20
N ARG A 880 -22.35 -15.68 35.48
CA ARG A 880 -21.21 -15.47 36.39
C ARG A 880 -20.30 -16.70 36.51
N PRO A 881 -20.82 -17.95 36.65
CA PRO A 881 -19.97 -19.15 36.66
C PRO A 881 -19.16 -19.36 35.38
N THR A 882 -19.77 -19.11 34.21
CA THR A 882 -19.06 -19.30 32.93
C THR A 882 -17.99 -18.24 32.73
N VAL A 883 -18.23 -16.99 33.14
CA VAL A 883 -17.23 -15.91 33.11
C VAL A 883 -16.04 -16.21 34.03
N LYS A 884 -16.30 -16.71 35.25
CA LYS A 884 -15.23 -17.14 36.16
C LYS A 884 -14.38 -18.26 35.57
N THR A 885 -15.00 -19.19 34.86
CA THR A 885 -14.29 -20.25 34.12
C THR A 885 -13.42 -19.68 33.01
N LEU A 886 -13.93 -18.72 32.23
CA LEU A 886 -13.17 -18.04 31.18
C LEU A 886 -11.95 -17.31 31.75
N GLU A 887 -12.13 -16.56 32.83
CA GLU A 887 -11.06 -15.82 33.52
C GLU A 887 -9.93 -16.76 33.97
N ARG A 888 -10.27 -17.87 34.66
CA ARG A 888 -9.29 -18.87 35.09
C ARG A 888 -8.51 -19.50 33.93
N GLU A 889 -9.18 -19.83 32.82
CA GLU A 889 -8.51 -20.42 31.67
C GLU A 889 -7.63 -19.40 30.92
N LEU A 890 -8.01 -18.12 30.87
CA LEU A 890 -7.18 -17.04 30.33
C LEU A 890 -5.92 -16.82 31.19
N GLN A 891 -6.06 -16.79 32.52
CA GLN A 891 -4.94 -16.73 33.47
C GLN A 891 -4.00 -17.93 33.29
N ARG A 892 -4.56 -19.14 33.25
CA ARG A 892 -3.80 -20.36 33.01
C ARG A 892 -3.07 -20.35 31.66
N ALA A 893 -3.68 -19.79 30.61
CA ALA A 893 -3.06 -19.66 29.31
C ALA A 893 -1.85 -18.71 29.37
N ARG A 894 -2.01 -17.53 29.99
CA ARG A 894 -0.92 -16.58 30.22
C ARG A 894 0.24 -17.24 30.98
N ASP A 895 -0.02 -17.90 32.10
CA ASP A 895 1.00 -18.52 32.93
C ASP A 895 1.74 -19.65 32.20
N ARG A 896 1.00 -20.45 31.40
CA ARG A 896 1.60 -21.46 30.54
C ARG A 896 2.54 -20.87 29.49
N MET A 897 2.16 -19.76 28.85
CA MET A 897 3.03 -19.12 27.86
C MET A 897 4.37 -18.69 28.48
N LEU A 898 4.37 -18.27 29.74
CA LEU A 898 5.58 -17.85 30.47
C LEU A 898 6.48 -19.02 30.93
N THR A 899 6.03 -20.27 30.78
CA THR A 899 6.81 -21.44 31.19
C THR A 899 8.06 -21.63 30.31
N HIS A 900 9.21 -21.94 30.92
CA HIS A 900 10.45 -22.14 30.18
C HIS A 900 10.37 -23.33 29.21
N GLY A 901 10.85 -23.17 27.97
CA GLY A 901 10.81 -24.23 26.94
C GLY A 901 9.43 -24.54 26.36
N MET A 902 8.47 -23.61 26.51
CA MET A 902 7.13 -23.71 25.94
C MET A 902 7.15 -23.68 24.40
N THR A 903 6.36 -24.54 23.75
CA THR A 903 6.16 -24.59 22.29
C THR A 903 4.67 -24.56 21.96
N TRP A 904 4.29 -24.20 20.73
CA TRP A 904 2.87 -24.14 20.32
C TRP A 904 2.15 -25.49 20.48
N SER A 905 2.78 -26.61 20.09
CA SER A 905 2.21 -27.95 20.29
C SER A 905 1.93 -28.24 21.77
N LYS A 906 2.92 -28.00 22.65
CA LYS A 906 2.76 -28.21 24.10
C LYS A 906 1.70 -27.27 24.70
N PHE A 907 1.60 -26.02 24.21
CA PHE A 907 0.63 -25.04 24.69
C PHE A 907 -0.80 -25.54 24.46
N LEU A 908 -1.03 -26.16 23.30
CA LEU A 908 -2.27 -26.81 22.92
C LEU A 908 -2.41 -28.26 23.44
N GLY A 909 -1.51 -28.73 24.31
CA GLY A 909 -1.62 -30.03 24.99
C GLY A 909 -0.79 -31.19 24.43
N GLY A 910 0.19 -30.94 23.55
CA GLY A 910 1.13 -31.94 23.01
C GLY A 910 0.73 -32.49 21.63
N ASP A 911 1.59 -33.34 21.05
CA ASP A 911 1.35 -34.05 19.78
C ASP A 911 0.94 -35.52 20.00
N ASP A 912 0.86 -36.00 21.25
CA ASP A 912 0.50 -37.40 21.55
C ASP A 912 -0.98 -37.67 21.20
N PRO A 913 -1.27 -38.61 20.29
CA PRO A 913 -2.61 -39.13 20.10
C PRO A 913 -3.01 -39.84 21.39
N CYS A 914 -4.04 -39.36 22.08
CA CYS A 914 -4.58 -40.06 23.23
C CYS A 914 -5.11 -41.44 22.78
N ASN A 915 -4.57 -42.52 23.35
CA ASN A 915 -5.04 -43.90 23.14
C ASN A 915 -6.50 -44.14 23.57
N ASP A 916 -7.08 -43.24 24.37
CA ASP A 916 -8.38 -43.44 25.04
C ASP A 916 -9.58 -42.77 24.32
N GLY A 917 -9.43 -42.29 23.08
CA GLY A 917 -10.53 -41.72 22.29
C GLY A 917 -11.10 -40.36 22.75
N PHE A 918 -10.65 -39.82 23.89
CA PHE A 918 -11.03 -38.49 24.38
C PHE A 918 -9.98 -37.42 24.06
N SER A 919 -10.41 -36.17 23.88
CA SER A 919 -9.48 -35.04 23.76
C SER A 919 -8.69 -34.83 25.07
N VAL A 920 -7.43 -34.38 24.96
CA VAL A 920 -6.56 -34.03 26.12
C VAL A 920 -7.30 -33.11 27.10
N GLY A 921 -8.10 -32.19 26.58
CA GLY A 921 -8.94 -31.29 27.35
C GLY A 921 -10.01 -31.98 28.19
N ALA A 922 -10.74 -32.92 27.58
CA ALA A 922 -11.77 -33.67 28.27
C ALA A 922 -11.16 -34.54 29.38
N GLN A 923 -9.99 -35.15 29.13
CA GLN A 923 -9.27 -35.92 30.16
C GLN A 923 -8.83 -35.03 31.33
N ASP A 924 -8.29 -33.84 31.05
CA ASP A 924 -7.92 -32.86 32.06
C ASP A 924 -9.14 -32.44 32.89
N PHE A 925 -10.27 -32.16 32.22
CA PHE A 925 -11.55 -31.88 32.88
C PHE A 925 -11.99 -33.02 33.81
N LEU A 926 -11.99 -34.27 33.33
CA LEU A 926 -12.37 -35.47 34.09
C LEU A 926 -11.44 -35.76 35.28
N LYS A 927 -10.18 -35.32 35.23
CA LYS A 927 -9.22 -35.43 36.34
C LYS A 927 -9.29 -34.27 37.32
N THR A 928 -9.74 -33.09 36.85
CA THR A 928 -9.75 -31.86 37.66
C THR A 928 -10.79 -31.92 38.77
N TYR A 929 -12.00 -32.39 38.50
CA TYR A 929 -13.08 -32.39 39.49
C TYR A 929 -13.22 -33.76 40.17
N LYS A 930 -13.51 -33.74 41.47
CA LYS A 930 -13.79 -34.94 42.27
C LYS A 930 -15.26 -35.36 42.19
N SER A 931 -16.15 -34.46 41.77
CA SER A 931 -17.59 -34.68 41.74
C SER A 931 -18.19 -34.05 40.48
N TYR A 932 -19.22 -34.70 39.92
CA TYR A 932 -19.86 -34.30 38.69
C TYR A 932 -21.38 -34.43 38.77
N ILE A 933 -22.09 -33.53 38.11
CA ILE A 933 -23.49 -33.74 37.71
C ILE A 933 -23.48 -34.34 36.31
N LYS A 934 -24.10 -35.51 36.17
CA LYS A 934 -24.31 -36.17 34.89
C LYS A 934 -25.72 -35.85 34.40
N MET A 935 -25.83 -35.24 33.23
CA MET A 935 -27.11 -35.04 32.53
C MET A 935 -27.19 -36.06 31.40
N ASP A 936 -28.00 -37.10 31.61
CA ASP A 936 -28.17 -38.20 30.67
C ASP A 936 -29.31 -37.91 29.68
N LEU A 937 -29.04 -38.02 28.38
CA LEU A 937 -29.99 -37.72 27.32
C LEU A 937 -30.28 -38.97 26.49
N HIS A 938 -31.54 -39.38 26.53
CA HIS A 938 -32.08 -40.52 25.82
C HIS A 938 -33.15 -40.04 24.84
N TYR A 939 -32.99 -40.33 23.56
CA TYR A 939 -34.04 -40.10 22.55
C TYR A 939 -34.40 -41.37 21.80
N TRP A 940 -35.66 -41.77 21.92
CA TRP A 940 -36.21 -43.02 21.40
C TRP A 940 -37.39 -42.63 20.50
N GLY A 941 -37.14 -42.43 19.21
CA GLY A 941 -38.17 -41.93 18.31
C GLY A 941 -37.80 -42.09 16.84
N SER A 942 -38.82 -42.15 15.98
CA SER A 942 -38.67 -42.33 14.54
C SER A 942 -38.21 -41.07 13.80
N SER A 943 -38.34 -39.90 14.43
CA SER A 943 -38.03 -38.59 13.84
C SER A 943 -36.67 -38.06 14.34
N LEU A 944 -35.68 -37.96 13.44
CA LEU A 944 -34.38 -37.36 13.76
C LEU A 944 -34.50 -35.86 14.06
N GLU A 945 -35.48 -35.20 13.46
CA GLU A 945 -35.75 -33.78 13.67
C GLU A 945 -36.15 -33.49 15.13
N ASP A 946 -37.02 -34.34 15.69
CA ASP A 946 -37.47 -34.20 17.08
C ASP A 946 -36.36 -34.52 18.09
N GLY A 947 -35.49 -35.48 17.77
CA GLY A 947 -34.27 -35.74 18.55
C GLY A 947 -33.34 -34.52 18.60
N CYS A 948 -33.09 -33.90 17.45
CA CYS A 948 -32.31 -32.66 17.38
C CYS A 948 -32.97 -31.48 18.12
N ARG A 949 -34.30 -31.37 18.08
CA ARG A 949 -35.04 -30.35 18.85
C ARG A 949 -34.90 -30.57 20.35
N LEU A 950 -34.97 -31.82 20.82
CA LEU A 950 -34.77 -32.17 22.23
C LEU A 950 -33.37 -31.79 22.71
N VAL A 951 -32.33 -32.16 21.95
CA VAL A 951 -30.94 -31.77 22.27
C VAL A 951 -30.82 -30.25 22.34
N GLY A 952 -31.31 -29.53 21.33
CA GLY A 952 -31.24 -28.07 21.31
C GLY A 952 -32.00 -27.41 22.47
N TRP A 953 -33.13 -27.99 22.89
CA TRP A 953 -33.86 -27.55 24.07
C TRP A 953 -33.04 -27.73 25.35
N LEU A 954 -32.44 -28.90 25.56
CA LEU A 954 -31.60 -29.18 26.74
C LEU A 954 -30.41 -28.21 26.80
N GLU A 955 -29.68 -28.07 25.70
CA GLU A 955 -28.52 -27.18 25.60
C GLU A 955 -28.89 -25.72 25.93
N SER A 956 -30.07 -25.27 25.51
CA SER A 956 -30.55 -23.91 25.81
C SER A 956 -30.81 -23.64 27.30
N ARG A 957 -30.93 -24.70 28.12
CA ARG A 957 -31.19 -24.63 29.57
C ARG A 957 -29.95 -24.85 30.43
N CYS A 958 -28.86 -25.36 29.86
CA CYS A 958 -27.64 -25.68 30.61
C CYS A 958 -27.09 -24.48 31.40
N VAL A 959 -27.11 -23.27 30.84
CA VAL A 959 -26.64 -22.06 31.54
C VAL A 959 -27.54 -21.72 32.73
N SER A 960 -28.87 -21.89 32.59
CA SER A 960 -29.81 -21.65 33.70
C SER A 960 -29.51 -22.57 34.87
N ILE A 961 -29.21 -23.85 34.61
CA ILE A 961 -28.80 -24.81 35.65
C ILE A 961 -27.55 -24.32 36.40
N LEU A 962 -26.53 -23.80 35.70
CA LEU A 962 -25.33 -23.26 36.35
C LEU A 962 -25.66 -22.04 37.24
N VAL A 963 -26.58 -21.18 36.80
CA VAL A 963 -27.04 -20.03 37.58
C VAL A 963 -27.78 -20.50 38.83
N ASP A 964 -28.70 -21.45 38.69
CA ASP A 964 -29.48 -22.00 39.80
C ASP A 964 -28.58 -22.67 40.84
N ILE A 965 -27.58 -23.45 40.42
CA ILE A 965 -26.58 -24.03 41.32
C ILE A 965 -25.85 -22.93 42.11
N GLY A 966 -25.37 -21.89 41.42
CA GLY A 966 -24.66 -20.79 42.07
C GLY A 966 -25.54 -19.95 43.02
N MET A 967 -26.85 -19.88 42.76
CA MET A 967 -27.81 -19.19 43.63
C MET A 967 -28.16 -20.00 44.87
N GLN A 968 -28.42 -21.30 44.71
CA GLN A 968 -28.82 -22.18 45.80
C GLN A 968 -27.64 -22.60 46.68
N LEU A 969 -26.44 -22.71 46.10
CA LEU A 969 -25.22 -23.13 46.79
C LEU A 969 -24.09 -22.11 46.60
N PRO A 970 -24.14 -20.95 47.28
CA PRO A 970 -23.07 -19.96 47.23
C PRO A 970 -21.71 -20.58 47.63
N GLY A 971 -20.70 -20.40 46.77
CA GLY A 971 -19.35 -20.94 46.95
C GLY A 971 -19.09 -22.28 46.24
N LEU A 972 -20.12 -22.95 45.70
CA LEU A 972 -19.95 -24.09 44.82
C LEU A 972 -19.74 -23.61 43.38
N VAL A 973 -18.61 -23.96 42.78
CA VAL A 973 -18.27 -23.65 41.40
C VAL A 973 -18.71 -24.81 40.51
N ALA A 974 -19.58 -24.51 39.56
CA ALA A 974 -20.06 -25.45 38.57
C ALA A 974 -19.50 -25.10 37.18
N ARG A 975 -18.83 -26.06 36.53
CA ARG A 975 -18.30 -25.91 35.16
C ARG A 975 -18.88 -26.98 34.25
N ILE A 976 -19.65 -26.57 33.25
CA ILE A 976 -20.14 -27.48 32.20
C ILE A 976 -19.07 -27.73 31.13
N TRP A 977 -18.91 -28.98 30.70
CA TRP A 977 -18.17 -29.33 29.49
C TRP A 977 -19.10 -29.20 28.26
N PRO A 978 -18.75 -28.39 27.24
CA PRO A 978 -19.69 -28.03 26.17
C PRO A 978 -19.87 -29.12 25.11
N GLN A 979 -19.02 -30.15 25.08
CA GLN A 979 -19.17 -31.28 24.16
C GLN A 979 -19.93 -32.43 24.85
N ARG A 980 -20.71 -33.16 24.06
CA ARG A 980 -21.39 -34.38 24.51
C ARG A 980 -20.41 -35.53 24.56
N PHE A 981 -20.56 -36.37 25.56
CA PHE A 981 -19.92 -37.69 25.59
C PHE A 981 -20.95 -38.69 25.02
N THR A 982 -20.56 -39.42 23.98
CA THR A 982 -21.40 -40.41 23.30
C THR A 982 -20.67 -41.75 23.23
N GLU A 983 -21.40 -42.86 23.21
CA GLU A 983 -20.81 -44.16 22.93
C GLU A 983 -20.39 -44.23 21.45
N SER A 984 -19.21 -44.80 21.19
CA SER A 984 -18.36 -44.71 19.98
C SER A 984 -18.99 -45.17 18.64
N HIS A 985 -20.29 -45.44 18.60
CA HIS A 985 -21.03 -45.84 17.38
C HIS A 985 -22.20 -44.90 17.01
N THR A 986 -22.40 -43.78 17.71
CA THR A 986 -23.56 -42.87 17.49
C THR A 986 -23.20 -41.39 17.45
N GLU A 987 -22.04 -41.03 16.90
CA GLU A 987 -21.64 -39.60 16.77
C GLU A 987 -22.55 -38.79 15.85
N SER A 988 -23.33 -39.46 15.00
CA SER A 988 -24.34 -38.82 14.18
C SER A 988 -25.70 -39.46 14.42
N PHE A 989 -26.73 -38.61 14.54
CA PHE A 989 -28.14 -39.00 14.38
C PHE A 989 -28.42 -39.64 13.00
N SER A 990 -27.41 -39.91 12.16
CA SER A 990 -27.61 -40.24 10.75
C SER A 990 -28.09 -41.67 10.50
N THR A 991 -27.96 -42.59 11.46
CA THR A 991 -28.26 -44.02 11.22
C THR A 991 -29.00 -44.77 12.33
N SER A 992 -29.04 -44.30 13.58
CA SER A 992 -29.69 -45.03 14.70
C SER A 992 -31.04 -44.44 15.13
N ARG A 993 -32.05 -45.29 15.32
CA ARG A 993 -33.37 -44.95 15.91
C ARG A 993 -33.33 -44.64 17.42
N HIS A 994 -32.15 -44.79 18.01
CA HIS A 994 -31.87 -44.56 19.41
C HIS A 994 -30.63 -43.66 19.51
N TYR A 995 -30.76 -42.55 20.22
CA TYR A 995 -29.66 -41.66 20.52
C TYR A 995 -29.43 -41.66 22.03
N HIS A 996 -28.17 -41.87 22.42
CA HIS A 996 -27.69 -41.77 23.79
C HIS A 996 -26.48 -40.84 23.85
N GLY A 997 -26.53 -39.88 24.75
CA GLY A 997 -25.41 -38.98 25.01
C GLY A 997 -25.54 -38.35 26.38
N LEU A 998 -24.42 -37.90 26.94
CA LEU A 998 -24.41 -37.25 28.26
C LEU A 998 -23.61 -35.96 28.24
N TYR A 999 -24.00 -35.03 29.12
CA TYR A 999 -23.22 -33.86 29.49
C TYR A 999 -22.74 -34.00 30.93
N LEU A 1000 -21.59 -33.40 31.22
CA LEU A 1000 -21.02 -33.36 32.56
C LEU A 1000 -20.83 -31.92 33.02
N ILE A 1001 -21.19 -31.68 34.29
CA ILE A 1001 -20.87 -30.46 35.02
C ILE A 1001 -19.94 -30.84 36.16
N GLY A 1002 -18.69 -30.38 36.11
CA GLY A 1002 -17.72 -30.55 37.18
C GLY A 1002 -18.04 -29.61 38.34
N LEU A 1003 -17.94 -30.14 39.56
CA LEU A 1003 -18.22 -29.43 40.79
C LEU A 1003 -16.96 -29.30 41.63
N ASP A 1004 -16.63 -28.09 42.03
CA ASP A 1004 -15.55 -27.79 42.96
C ASP A 1004 -15.96 -26.65 43.90
N TRP A 1005 -15.48 -26.64 45.12
CA TRP A 1005 -15.80 -25.57 46.04
C TRP A 1005 -14.69 -24.51 46.04
N ASP A 1006 -15.06 -23.23 46.02
CA ASP A 1006 -14.09 -22.17 46.24
C ASP A 1006 -13.60 -22.27 47.70
N GLU A 1007 -12.34 -22.68 47.90
CA GLU A 1007 -11.67 -22.67 49.19
C GLU A 1007 -11.42 -21.22 49.64
N VAL A 1008 -12.44 -20.56 50.18
CA VAL A 1008 -12.26 -19.32 50.92
C VAL A 1008 -11.70 -19.70 52.30
N ASN A 1009 -10.41 -19.44 52.51
CA ASN A 1009 -9.62 -19.63 53.75
C ASN A 1009 -9.03 -21.03 54.03
N GLY A 1010 -9.01 -21.96 53.06
CA GLY A 1010 -8.31 -23.24 53.23
C GLY A 1010 -8.89 -24.19 54.29
N GLU A 1011 -10.07 -23.90 54.83
CA GLU A 1011 -10.77 -24.82 55.74
C GLU A 1011 -11.53 -25.90 54.96
N PRO A 1012 -11.34 -27.19 55.30
CA PRO A 1012 -12.07 -28.27 54.65
C PRO A 1012 -13.57 -28.17 54.91
N ILE A 1013 -14.37 -28.33 53.86
CA ILE A 1013 -15.82 -28.23 53.97
C ILE A 1013 -16.39 -29.32 54.88
N SER A 1014 -17.27 -28.91 55.80
CA SER A 1014 -17.90 -29.85 56.72
C SER A 1014 -18.72 -30.91 55.98
N LYS A 1015 -18.65 -32.17 56.46
CA LYS A 1015 -19.46 -33.29 55.93
C LYS A 1015 -20.96 -32.98 55.91
N LEU A 1016 -21.42 -32.11 56.82
CA LEU A 1016 -22.82 -31.69 56.93
C LEU A 1016 -23.21 -30.75 55.80
N LYS A 1017 -22.34 -29.79 55.44
CA LYS A 1017 -22.52 -28.90 54.28
C LYS A 1017 -22.51 -29.68 52.96
N LEU A 1018 -21.65 -30.69 52.82
CA LEU A 1018 -21.64 -31.62 51.68
C LEU A 1018 -22.96 -32.41 51.54
N LYS A 1019 -23.51 -32.95 52.64
CA LYS A 1019 -24.79 -33.66 52.63
C LYS A 1019 -25.97 -32.74 52.27
N LEU A 1020 -26.02 -31.54 52.84
CA LEU A 1020 -27.05 -30.53 52.53
C LEU A 1020 -26.98 -30.09 51.07
N SER A 1021 -25.77 -29.87 50.53
CA SER A 1021 -25.60 -29.55 49.12
C SER A 1021 -26.04 -30.68 48.20
N HIS A 1022 -25.78 -31.95 48.55
CA HIS A 1022 -26.23 -33.08 47.76
C HIS A 1022 -27.77 -33.16 47.70
N GLY A 1023 -28.46 -32.90 48.82
CA GLY A 1023 -29.91 -32.84 48.85
C GLY A 1023 -30.52 -31.64 48.12
N THR A 1024 -29.75 -30.55 47.93
CA THR A 1024 -30.19 -29.36 47.17
C THR A 1024 -29.96 -29.53 45.66
N LEU A 1025 -29.00 -30.36 45.26
CA LEU A 1025 -28.69 -30.66 43.86
C LEU A 1025 -29.57 -31.77 43.26
N GLN A 1026 -30.12 -32.66 44.10
CA GLN A 1026 -31.18 -33.61 43.73
C GLN A 1026 -32.51 -32.89 43.58
#